data_AF-A0A9E8HHT7-F1
#
_entry.id   AF-A0A9E8HHT7-F1
#
_cell.length_a   1.000
_cell.length_b   1.000
_cell.length_c   1.000
_cell.angle_alpha   90.00
_cell.angle_beta   90.00
_cell.angle_gamma   90.00
#
_symmetry.space_group_name_H-M   'P 1'
#
loop_
_entity.id
_entity.type
_entity.pdbx_description
1 polymer ?
#
loop_
_entity_poly.entity_id
_entity_poly.type
_entity_poly.pdbx_seq_one_letter_code
_entity_poly.pdbx_strand_id
1 'polypeptide(L)'
;MEKRGFANRSAREWISSFPACILLLAVVIFSTGSDIHNQMLKMGEQLWGGYYKLRIDPQQPTCDATFDVEQRVQEQLLADQSSSDDDMDLFEDEPVDPAILRSSLENAKSDCAAKYVEYEVLKDRISPGVKAFRAVELFVSDLVAFGLTSQRFILALLVLLCAATATMTRHHIAMRAMQTQLDHTVSFTLQFIANGMLLVSTLSFRALSHSGGAEIELSKEILHDLWIAGFGLLTIISAIKLFRIPADAKPGGNLTHALLSVPLYTTMCLIAGTYFAIEGHVAGIGIYLDKMMDLSDMFLNVGLYVWVGMMLKETRLATLVFNVFKPWKMPPEMLAVVAVIAAAIPTAYTGASGIFVIAAGAVIYHELRSAGARRQLALAATAMSGSLGVVLRPCLLVVVIAYLNREVTTDDLFGWGIWVFLLTAGMFMVVSMSVNRQSKLELAPAGEAFPAMIKEFKHLVPYILVIAGIVLFYRFALDVKMDEFSAPRVLPVMLLAILIYEHITLKGGKKNVSGEINHQGLERSIRSATNETTSEIGALLLLIGCSVSIGGVIERSGMMEMFPHSFDSAWSAMVLLVIVLVILGMIMDAFGAVILVSATIATIAYQSGIHPVHFWMVTLVAFELGYLSPPVALNHLLTRQVVGQEEVELALQEGGTFYQRHERIIMPLIVMGISLLLVAFVPLAIGY
;
A
#
# COMPACT_ATOMS: atom_id res chain seq x y z
N MET A 1 -10.26 -19.48 25.51
CA MET A 1 -9.23 -20.54 25.56
C MET A 1 -9.44 -21.46 24.37
N GLU A 2 -8.76 -21.20 23.25
CA GLU A 2 -8.80 -22.09 22.08
C GLU A 2 -7.94 -23.34 22.35
N LYS A 3 -8.48 -24.54 22.05
CA LYS A 3 -7.74 -25.81 22.18
C LYS A 3 -6.48 -25.72 21.31
N ARG A 4 -5.31 -25.73 21.95
CA ARG A 4 -4.00 -25.80 21.27
C ARG A 4 -3.95 -27.08 20.45
N GLY A 5 -3.93 -26.96 19.13
CA GLY A 5 -3.80 -28.08 18.20
C GLY A 5 -2.36 -28.58 18.09
N PHE A 6 -2.17 -29.55 17.20
CA PHE A 6 -0.87 -30.15 16.86
C PHE A 6 0.19 -29.07 16.60
N ALA A 7 1.39 -29.23 17.19
CA ALA A 7 2.49 -28.26 17.16
C ALA A 7 2.19 -26.89 17.83
N ASN A 8 1.28 -26.82 18.80
CA ASN A 8 1.01 -25.58 19.56
C ASN A 8 0.44 -24.44 18.68
N ARG A 9 -0.24 -24.82 17.59
CA ARG A 9 -0.92 -23.93 16.62
C ARG A 9 -2.43 -24.15 16.70
N SER A 10 -3.22 -23.09 16.54
CA SER A 10 -4.68 -23.24 16.37
C SER A 10 -4.99 -23.73 14.94
N ALA A 11 -6.14 -24.38 14.72
CA ALA A 11 -6.57 -24.78 13.38
C ALA A 11 -6.68 -23.56 12.43
N ARG A 12 -7.00 -22.40 13.00
CA ARG A 12 -7.10 -21.13 12.29
C ARG A 12 -5.74 -20.59 11.84
N GLU A 13 -4.71 -20.72 12.68
CA GLU A 13 -3.34 -20.32 12.30
C GLU A 13 -2.83 -21.15 11.10
N TRP A 14 -3.15 -22.45 11.07
CA TRP A 14 -2.78 -23.32 9.95
C TRP A 14 -3.49 -22.97 8.64
N ILE A 15 -4.77 -22.61 8.72
CA ILE A 15 -5.60 -22.36 7.54
C ILE A 15 -5.44 -20.93 7.02
N SER A 16 -4.96 -20.00 7.85
CA SER A 16 -4.91 -18.58 7.48
C SER A 16 -3.53 -17.94 7.61
N SER A 17 -3.00 -17.77 8.82
CA SER A 17 -1.77 -16.97 8.98
C SER A 17 -0.56 -17.60 8.30
N PHE A 18 -0.49 -18.93 8.22
CA PHE A 18 0.61 -19.62 7.52
C PHE A 18 0.56 -19.43 5.98
N PRO A 19 -0.57 -19.69 5.28
CA PRO A 19 -0.68 -19.33 3.87
C PRO A 19 -0.46 -17.84 3.58
N ALA A 20 -0.97 -16.94 4.42
CA ALA A 20 -0.73 -15.49 4.27
C ALA A 20 0.78 -15.16 4.35
N CYS A 21 1.51 -15.79 5.28
CA CYS A 21 2.97 -15.67 5.38
C CYS A 21 3.65 -16.10 4.08
N ILE A 22 3.24 -17.24 3.53
CA ILE A 22 3.81 -17.78 2.28
C ILE A 22 3.52 -16.83 1.11
N LEU A 23 2.31 -16.30 1.00
CA LEU A 23 1.95 -15.36 -0.06
C LEU A 23 2.79 -14.08 0.05
N LEU A 24 2.90 -13.47 1.24
CA LEU A 24 3.72 -12.27 1.45
C LEU A 24 5.21 -12.53 1.15
N LEU A 25 5.75 -13.66 1.60
CA LEU A 25 7.12 -14.06 1.28
C LEU A 25 7.31 -14.30 -0.22
N ALA A 26 6.34 -14.91 -0.90
CA ALA A 26 6.39 -15.11 -2.34
C ALA A 26 6.45 -13.76 -3.08
N VAL A 27 5.68 -12.76 -2.67
CA VAL A 27 5.77 -11.40 -3.23
C VAL A 27 7.17 -10.83 -3.06
N VAL A 28 7.75 -10.90 -1.85
CA VAL A 28 9.12 -10.43 -1.59
C VAL A 28 10.13 -11.15 -2.49
N ILE A 29 10.00 -12.48 -2.64
CA ILE A 29 10.89 -13.30 -3.48
C ILE A 29 10.77 -12.91 -4.95
N PHE A 30 9.56 -12.83 -5.51
CA PHE A 30 9.36 -12.48 -6.92
C PHE A 30 9.85 -11.06 -7.24
N SER A 31 9.57 -10.12 -6.33
CA SER A 31 9.96 -8.72 -6.51
C SER A 31 11.49 -8.56 -6.39
N THR A 32 12.15 -9.26 -5.46
CA THR A 32 13.62 -9.31 -5.38
C THR A 32 14.23 -10.08 -6.56
N GLY A 33 13.54 -11.10 -7.07
CA GLY A 33 13.93 -11.85 -8.27
C GLY A 33 14.04 -10.98 -9.51
N SER A 34 13.18 -9.96 -9.64
CA SER A 34 13.28 -8.96 -10.71
C SER A 34 14.57 -8.14 -10.61
N ASP A 35 14.97 -7.74 -9.40
CA ASP A 35 16.24 -7.02 -9.19
C ASP A 35 17.45 -7.90 -9.50
N ILE A 36 17.42 -9.16 -9.06
CA ILE A 36 18.45 -10.14 -9.37
C ILE A 36 18.56 -10.34 -10.90
N HIS A 37 17.43 -10.48 -11.59
CA HIS A 37 17.40 -10.60 -13.04
C HIS A 37 18.02 -9.39 -13.74
N ASN A 38 17.63 -8.17 -13.34
CA ASN A 38 18.18 -6.94 -13.88
C ASN A 38 19.70 -6.84 -13.67
N GLN A 39 20.19 -7.23 -12.49
CA GLN A 39 21.62 -7.25 -12.19
C GLN A 39 22.36 -8.31 -13.00
N MET A 40 21.75 -9.49 -13.21
CA MET A 40 22.32 -10.52 -14.08
C MET A 40 22.40 -10.03 -15.53
N LEU A 41 21.40 -9.31 -16.04
CA LEU A 41 21.47 -8.73 -17.40
C LEU A 41 22.63 -7.74 -17.53
N LYS A 42 22.81 -6.84 -16.56
CA LYS A 42 23.96 -5.91 -16.52
C LYS A 42 25.30 -6.65 -16.48
N MET A 43 25.40 -7.67 -15.62
CA MET A 43 26.60 -8.49 -15.51
C MET A 43 26.86 -9.29 -16.80
N GLY A 44 25.81 -9.81 -17.44
CA GLY A 44 25.87 -10.48 -18.72
C GLY A 44 26.42 -9.56 -19.81
N GLU A 45 25.94 -8.32 -19.89
CA GLU A 45 26.43 -7.32 -20.85
C GLU A 45 27.90 -6.93 -20.60
N GLN A 46 28.34 -6.84 -19.33
CA GLN A 46 29.73 -6.55 -18.98
C GLN A 46 30.68 -7.70 -19.31
N LEU A 47 30.24 -8.94 -19.11
CA LEU A 47 31.04 -10.14 -19.39
C LEU A 47 31.05 -10.50 -20.89
N TRP A 48 29.91 -10.32 -21.56
CA TRP A 48 29.69 -10.61 -22.97
C TRP A 48 28.98 -9.44 -23.65
N GLY A 49 29.74 -8.56 -24.31
CA GLY A 49 29.15 -7.40 -25.00
C GLY A 49 28.11 -7.82 -26.05
N GLY A 50 26.90 -7.25 -25.96
CA GLY A 50 25.73 -7.65 -26.73
C GLY A 50 25.07 -8.94 -26.23
N TYR A 51 25.11 -9.22 -24.92
CA TYR A 51 24.57 -10.45 -24.33
C TYR A 51 23.10 -10.66 -24.68
N TYR A 52 22.34 -9.57 -24.86
CA TYR A 52 20.95 -9.63 -25.27
C TYR A 52 20.70 -10.51 -26.52
N LYS A 53 21.64 -10.50 -27.48
CA LYS A 53 21.56 -11.34 -28.70
C LYS A 53 21.94 -12.81 -28.45
N LEU A 54 22.67 -13.09 -27.37
CA LEU A 54 23.12 -14.44 -27.00
C LEU A 54 22.10 -15.19 -26.11
N ARG A 55 21.02 -14.52 -25.69
CA ARG A 55 19.92 -15.09 -24.88
C ARG A 55 19.08 -16.10 -25.66
N ILE A 56 19.04 -15.99 -26.98
CA ILE A 56 18.26 -16.86 -27.86
C ILE A 56 19.23 -17.69 -28.69
N ASP A 57 18.93 -18.97 -28.90
CA ASP A 57 19.72 -19.79 -29.81
C ASP A 57 19.58 -19.26 -31.24
N PRO A 58 20.69 -19.04 -31.97
CA PRO A 58 20.65 -18.47 -33.30
C PRO A 58 19.93 -19.44 -34.24
N GLN A 59 18.88 -18.96 -34.89
CA GLN A 59 18.15 -19.73 -35.90
C GLN A 59 18.82 -19.57 -37.26
N GLN A 60 18.97 -20.68 -37.98
CA GLN A 60 19.58 -20.65 -39.31
C GLN A 60 18.64 -19.91 -40.28
N PRO A 61 19.13 -18.90 -41.03
CA PRO A 61 18.32 -18.22 -42.04
C PRO A 61 17.84 -19.21 -43.10
N THR A 62 16.56 -19.09 -43.48
CA THR A 62 15.92 -19.91 -44.52
C THR A 62 15.99 -19.29 -45.91
N CYS A 63 16.50 -18.07 -46.02
CA CYS A 63 16.63 -17.36 -47.28
C CYS A 63 17.85 -17.88 -48.06
N ASP A 64 17.77 -17.88 -49.39
CA ASP A 64 18.91 -18.19 -50.25
C ASP A 64 19.74 -16.92 -50.46
N ALA A 65 21.01 -16.93 -50.06
CA ALA A 65 21.91 -15.78 -50.27
C ALA A 65 22.62 -15.82 -51.64
N THR A 66 22.44 -16.91 -52.41
CA THR A 66 23.21 -17.21 -53.62
C THR A 66 22.41 -17.14 -54.92
N PHE A 67 21.12 -16.83 -54.87
CA PHE A 67 20.30 -16.73 -56.08
C PHE A 67 20.76 -15.63 -57.03
N ASP A 68 20.54 -15.84 -58.33
CA ASP A 68 20.79 -14.87 -59.38
C ASP A 68 19.62 -13.87 -59.46
N VAL A 69 19.95 -12.59 -59.32
CA VAL A 69 18.97 -11.50 -59.29
C VAL A 69 18.30 -11.33 -60.65
N GLU A 70 19.07 -11.44 -61.74
CA GLU A 70 18.55 -11.21 -63.10
C GLU A 70 17.56 -12.30 -63.49
N GLN A 71 17.87 -13.55 -63.12
CA GLN A 71 16.99 -14.68 -63.39
C GLN A 71 15.66 -14.54 -62.62
N ARG A 72 15.71 -14.12 -61.35
CA ARG A 72 14.51 -13.88 -60.52
C ARG A 72 13.66 -12.70 -61.00
N VAL A 73 14.30 -11.61 -61.42
CA VAL A 73 13.62 -10.46 -62.05
C VAL A 73 12.86 -10.94 -63.28
N GLN A 74 13.51 -11.73 -64.13
CA GLN A 74 12.92 -12.20 -65.38
C GLN A 74 11.79 -13.22 -65.15
N GLU A 75 11.93 -14.13 -64.18
CA GLU A 75 10.87 -15.05 -63.76
C GLU A 75 9.65 -14.31 -63.18
N GLN A 76 9.85 -13.26 -62.40
CA GLN A 76 8.76 -12.46 -61.82
C GLN A 76 8.06 -11.59 -62.87
N LEU A 77 8.80 -10.99 -63.80
CA LEU A 77 8.22 -10.24 -64.93
C LEU A 77 7.42 -11.16 -65.88
N LEU A 78 7.86 -12.41 -66.08
CA LEU A 78 7.13 -13.40 -66.86
C LEU A 78 5.88 -13.91 -66.13
N ALA A 79 5.94 -14.06 -64.80
CA ALA A 79 4.79 -14.43 -63.98
C ALA A 79 3.72 -13.33 -63.99
N ASP A 80 4.14 -12.07 -63.88
CA ASP A 80 3.27 -10.89 -63.91
C ASP A 80 2.55 -10.72 -65.27
N GLN A 81 3.27 -11.01 -66.37
CA GLN A 81 2.69 -11.09 -67.72
C GLN A 81 1.72 -12.25 -67.92
N SER A 82 1.76 -13.28 -67.08
CA SER A 82 0.87 -14.45 -67.17
C SER A 82 -0.36 -14.33 -66.27
N SER A 83 -0.32 -13.51 -65.22
CA SER A 83 -1.46 -13.22 -64.35
C SER A 83 -2.40 -12.13 -64.88
N SER A 84 -1.98 -11.36 -65.88
CA SER A 84 -2.80 -10.32 -66.50
C SER A 84 -3.90 -10.83 -67.44
N ASP A 85 -4.02 -12.15 -67.64
CA ASP A 85 -5.02 -12.80 -68.52
C ASP A 85 -6.29 -13.26 -67.75
N ASP A 86 -6.30 -13.24 -66.41
CA ASP A 86 -7.50 -13.49 -65.61
C ASP A 86 -8.24 -12.17 -65.33
N ASP A 87 -9.14 -11.82 -66.26
CA ASP A 87 -10.18 -10.80 -66.13
C ASP A 87 -10.95 -10.97 -64.80
N MET A 88 -10.62 -10.18 -63.76
CA MET A 88 -11.52 -9.66 -62.70
C MET A 88 -10.74 -9.07 -61.51
N ASP A 89 -9.85 -8.10 -61.73
CA ASP A 89 -9.38 -7.22 -60.64
C ASP A 89 -9.64 -5.75 -60.97
N LEU A 90 -10.39 -5.07 -60.09
CA LEU A 90 -10.95 -3.72 -60.28
C LEU A 90 -9.94 -2.61 -59.90
N PHE A 91 -8.70 -2.98 -59.64
CA PHE A 91 -7.58 -2.09 -59.41
C PHE A 91 -6.55 -2.36 -60.50
N GLU A 92 -6.33 -1.38 -61.39
CA GLU A 92 -5.21 -1.44 -62.34
C GLU A 92 -3.91 -1.37 -61.52
N ASP A 93 -3.22 -2.51 -61.35
CA ASP A 93 -1.87 -2.51 -60.81
C ASP A 93 -0.95 -1.82 -61.84
N GLU A 94 -0.30 -0.73 -61.43
CA GLU A 94 0.69 -0.04 -62.25
C GLU A 94 1.78 -1.03 -62.71
N PRO A 95 2.29 -0.93 -63.95
CA PRO A 95 3.29 -1.87 -64.45
C PRO A 95 4.54 -1.86 -63.55
N VAL A 96 4.91 -3.03 -63.05
CA VAL A 96 6.04 -3.20 -62.13
C VAL A 96 7.33 -2.69 -62.79
N ASP A 97 7.88 -1.59 -62.28
CA ASP A 97 9.13 -1.03 -62.78
C ASP A 97 10.29 -2.03 -62.54
N PRO A 98 10.92 -2.57 -63.61
CA PRO A 98 11.99 -3.55 -63.49
C PRO A 98 13.21 -3.02 -62.73
N ALA A 99 13.45 -1.70 -62.72
CA ALA A 99 14.55 -1.11 -61.97
C ALA A 99 14.29 -1.17 -60.45
N ILE A 100 13.04 -0.95 -60.04
CA ILE A 100 12.62 -1.04 -58.62
C ILE A 100 12.65 -2.49 -58.16
N LEU A 101 12.12 -3.42 -58.97
CA LEU A 101 12.12 -4.85 -58.67
C LEU A 101 13.54 -5.40 -58.49
N ARG A 102 14.45 -5.02 -59.40
CA ARG A 102 15.88 -5.35 -59.29
C ARG A 102 16.48 -4.84 -57.98
N SER A 103 16.25 -3.57 -57.64
CA SER A 103 16.79 -2.97 -56.42
C SER A 103 16.26 -3.67 -55.15
N SER A 104 14.99 -4.07 -55.15
CA SER A 104 14.36 -4.81 -54.05
C SER A 104 14.98 -6.19 -53.88
N LEU A 105 15.22 -6.92 -54.98
CA LEU A 105 15.87 -8.23 -54.96
C LEU A 105 17.35 -8.17 -54.58
N GLU A 106 18.07 -7.11 -54.99
CA GLU A 106 19.45 -6.84 -54.54
C GLU A 106 19.49 -6.57 -53.03
N ASN A 107 18.56 -5.76 -52.50
CA ASN A 107 18.43 -5.50 -51.07
C ASN A 107 18.06 -6.79 -50.29
N ALA A 108 17.13 -7.59 -50.80
CA ALA A 108 16.75 -8.85 -50.19
C ALA A 108 17.93 -9.85 -50.14
N LYS A 109 18.77 -9.86 -51.18
CA LYS A 109 19.99 -10.66 -51.22
C LYS A 109 21.02 -10.17 -50.20
N SER A 110 21.25 -8.86 -50.10
CA SER A 110 22.18 -8.31 -49.10
C SER A 110 21.70 -8.54 -47.67
N ASP A 111 20.39 -8.41 -47.42
CA ASP A 111 19.79 -8.67 -46.11
C ASP A 111 19.93 -10.15 -45.72
N CYS A 112 19.74 -11.05 -46.68
CA CYS A 112 19.94 -12.48 -46.45
C CYS A 112 21.41 -12.80 -46.13
N ALA A 113 22.37 -12.24 -46.88
CA ALA A 113 23.78 -12.40 -46.60
C ALA A 113 24.17 -11.85 -45.21
N ALA A 114 23.65 -10.68 -44.84
CA ALA A 114 23.86 -10.10 -43.51
C ALA A 114 23.34 -11.02 -42.38
N LYS A 115 22.19 -11.66 -42.57
CA LYS A 115 21.63 -12.63 -41.60
C LYS A 115 22.51 -13.87 -41.42
N TYR A 116 23.11 -14.39 -42.50
CA TYR A 116 24.06 -15.51 -42.40
C TYR A 116 25.33 -15.12 -41.64
N VAL A 117 25.88 -13.93 -41.92
CA VAL A 117 27.05 -13.40 -41.20
C VAL A 117 26.73 -13.21 -39.72
N GLU A 118 25.56 -12.65 -39.39
CA GLU A 118 25.13 -12.49 -38.00
C GLU A 118 24.94 -13.85 -37.29
N TYR A 119 24.36 -14.84 -37.99
CA TYR A 119 24.22 -16.21 -37.48
C TYR A 119 25.57 -16.85 -37.13
N GLU A 120 26.57 -16.77 -38.02
CA GLU A 120 27.91 -17.32 -37.77
C GLU A 120 28.60 -16.62 -36.59
N VAL A 121 28.56 -15.29 -36.55
CA VAL A 121 29.13 -14.50 -35.46
C VAL A 121 28.48 -14.84 -34.11
N LEU A 122 27.15 -15.00 -34.07
CA LEU A 122 26.46 -15.37 -32.83
C LEU A 122 26.78 -16.80 -32.40
N LYS A 123 26.82 -17.74 -33.34
CA LYS A 123 27.14 -19.15 -33.08
C LYS A 123 28.52 -19.30 -32.44
N ASP A 124 29.51 -18.58 -32.95
CA ASP A 124 30.89 -18.64 -32.45
C ASP A 124 31.05 -17.98 -31.06
N ARG A 125 30.20 -16.99 -30.76
CA ARG A 125 30.22 -16.29 -29.45
C ARG A 125 29.55 -17.10 -28.33
N ILE A 126 28.75 -18.11 -28.63
CA ILE A 126 28.09 -18.95 -27.60
C ILE A 126 29.09 -19.99 -27.05
N SER A 127 29.85 -19.56 -26.03
CA SER A 127 30.72 -20.45 -25.26
C SER A 127 29.94 -21.29 -24.22
N PRO A 128 30.53 -22.37 -23.68
CA PRO A 128 29.92 -23.13 -22.57
C PRO A 128 29.59 -22.26 -21.35
N GLY A 129 30.39 -21.22 -21.09
CA GLY A 129 30.13 -20.24 -20.03
C GLY A 129 28.87 -19.41 -20.27
N VAL A 130 28.66 -18.95 -21.51
CA VAL A 130 27.43 -18.26 -21.92
C VAL A 130 26.23 -19.17 -21.75
N LYS A 131 26.32 -20.45 -22.15
CA LYS A 131 25.22 -21.42 -22.00
C LYS A 131 24.84 -21.63 -20.54
N ALA A 132 25.82 -21.79 -19.64
CA ALA A 132 25.58 -21.96 -18.22
C ALA A 132 24.97 -20.71 -17.58
N PHE A 133 25.50 -19.52 -17.89
CA PHE A 133 24.98 -18.25 -17.40
C PHE A 133 23.55 -18.00 -17.88
N ARG A 134 23.31 -18.19 -19.18
CA ARG A 134 22.00 -18.09 -19.83
C ARG A 134 20.97 -19.03 -19.22
N ALA A 135 21.35 -20.27 -18.89
CA ALA A 135 20.43 -21.21 -18.25
C ALA A 135 19.93 -20.69 -16.89
N VAL A 136 20.82 -20.11 -16.08
CA VAL A 136 20.46 -19.51 -14.79
C VAL A 136 19.64 -18.24 -14.99
N GLU A 137 20.06 -17.37 -15.90
CA GLU A 137 19.37 -16.10 -16.16
C GLU A 137 17.95 -16.31 -16.71
N LEU A 138 17.77 -17.23 -17.66
CA LEU A 138 16.45 -17.61 -18.18
C LEU A 138 15.58 -18.27 -17.11
N PHE A 139 16.14 -19.13 -16.26
CA PHE A 139 15.39 -19.70 -15.14
C PHE A 139 14.84 -18.61 -14.20
N VAL A 140 15.65 -17.60 -13.87
CA VAL A 140 15.18 -16.46 -13.06
C VAL A 140 14.19 -15.62 -13.86
N SER A 141 14.39 -15.42 -15.16
CA SER A 141 13.45 -14.72 -16.05
C SER A 141 12.07 -15.36 -16.03
N ASP A 142 12.02 -16.69 -16.16
CA ASP A 142 10.77 -17.46 -16.16
C ASP A 142 10.10 -17.40 -14.78
N LEU A 143 10.88 -17.46 -13.70
CA LEU A 143 10.37 -17.29 -12.34
C LEU A 143 9.76 -15.90 -12.11
N VAL A 144 10.39 -14.85 -12.63
CA VAL A 144 9.89 -13.46 -12.56
C VAL A 144 8.63 -13.30 -13.40
N ALA A 145 8.60 -13.83 -14.63
CA ALA A 145 7.42 -13.80 -15.49
C ALA A 145 6.22 -14.53 -14.84
N PHE A 146 6.47 -15.68 -14.23
CA PHE A 146 5.48 -16.39 -13.42
C PHE A 146 5.01 -15.55 -12.22
N GLY A 147 5.92 -14.88 -11.53
CA GLY A 147 5.61 -13.98 -10.42
C GLY A 147 4.69 -12.83 -10.82
N LEU A 148 5.02 -12.12 -11.92
CA LEU A 148 4.26 -10.99 -12.45
C LEU A 148 2.85 -11.39 -12.89
N THR A 149 2.72 -12.50 -13.61
CA THR A 149 1.40 -13.04 -14.01
C THR A 149 0.59 -13.54 -12.80
N SER A 150 1.27 -14.00 -11.74
CA SER A 150 0.63 -14.49 -10.52
C SER A 150 0.20 -13.39 -9.53
N GLN A 151 0.67 -12.15 -9.66
CA GLN A 151 0.41 -11.06 -8.68
C GLN A 151 -1.09 -10.84 -8.44
N ARG A 152 -1.91 -10.86 -9.50
CA ARG A 152 -3.37 -10.69 -9.42
C ARG A 152 -4.01 -11.79 -8.57
N PHE A 153 -3.60 -13.04 -8.76
CA PHE A 153 -4.08 -14.18 -8.00
C PHE A 153 -3.58 -14.16 -6.55
N ILE A 154 -2.32 -13.79 -6.33
CA ILE A 154 -1.75 -13.64 -4.98
C ILE A 154 -2.54 -12.58 -4.21
N LEU A 155 -2.84 -11.43 -4.83
CA LEU A 155 -3.62 -10.38 -4.20
C LEU A 155 -5.04 -10.86 -3.88
N ALA A 156 -5.74 -11.45 -4.84
CA ALA A 156 -7.09 -11.96 -4.62
C ALA A 156 -7.13 -13.02 -3.49
N LEU A 157 -6.20 -13.98 -3.49
CA LEU A 157 -6.06 -14.97 -2.42
C LEU A 157 -5.77 -14.31 -1.08
N LEU A 158 -4.86 -13.33 -1.05
CA LEU A 158 -4.49 -12.59 0.16
C LEU A 158 -5.71 -11.85 0.71
N VAL A 159 -6.43 -11.09 -0.12
CA VAL A 159 -7.66 -10.36 0.27
C VAL A 159 -8.68 -11.31 0.85
N LEU A 160 -9.02 -12.40 0.14
CA LEU A 160 -10.08 -13.32 0.55
C LEU A 160 -9.75 -14.08 1.83
N LEU A 161 -8.52 -14.59 1.93
CA LEU A 161 -8.06 -15.31 3.11
C LEU A 161 -7.99 -14.38 4.33
N CYS A 162 -7.41 -13.19 4.16
CA CYS A 162 -7.28 -12.22 5.22
C CYS A 162 -8.64 -11.69 5.66
N ALA A 163 -9.55 -11.38 4.73
CA ALA A 163 -10.92 -10.94 5.03
C ALA A 163 -11.72 -12.01 5.76
N ALA A 164 -11.57 -13.29 5.38
CA ALA A 164 -12.22 -14.40 6.08
C ALA A 164 -11.75 -14.46 7.53
N THR A 165 -10.43 -14.30 7.75
CA THR A 165 -9.86 -14.25 9.09
C THR A 165 -10.32 -13.03 9.86
N ALA A 166 -10.29 -11.83 9.30
CA ALA A 166 -10.78 -10.60 9.94
C ALA A 166 -12.23 -10.76 10.42
N THR A 167 -13.10 -11.31 9.56
CA THR A 167 -14.51 -11.62 9.86
C THR A 167 -14.63 -12.65 10.98
N MET A 168 -13.80 -13.71 10.96
CA MET A 168 -13.79 -14.71 12.02
C MET A 168 -13.34 -14.15 13.39
N THR A 169 -12.40 -13.19 13.41
CA THR A 169 -11.89 -12.58 14.65
C THR A 169 -12.75 -11.46 15.21
N ARG A 170 -13.60 -10.81 14.41
CA ARG A 170 -14.23 -9.53 14.76
C ARG A 170 -13.23 -8.36 14.82
N HIS A 171 -12.17 -8.39 13.99
CA HIS A 171 -11.12 -7.35 13.93
C HIS A 171 -11.25 -6.39 12.73
N HIS A 172 -12.43 -6.30 12.13
CA HIS A 172 -12.66 -5.28 11.11
C HIS A 172 -12.64 -3.86 11.70
N ILE A 173 -12.29 -2.87 10.88
CA ILE A 173 -12.26 -1.45 11.27
C ILE A 173 -13.70 -0.94 11.41
N ALA A 174 -14.09 -0.56 12.62
CA ALA A 174 -15.42 -0.04 12.96
C ALA A 174 -15.31 1.16 13.92
N MET A 175 -16.30 2.05 13.89
CA MET A 175 -16.35 3.23 14.77
C MET A 175 -16.47 2.86 16.26
N ARG A 176 -16.95 1.65 16.57
CA ARG A 176 -17.02 1.09 17.93
C ARG A 176 -16.72 -0.40 17.92
N ALA A 177 -16.01 -0.89 18.94
CA ALA A 177 -15.87 -2.33 19.15
C ALA A 177 -17.23 -2.95 19.56
N MET A 178 -17.53 -4.15 19.07
CA MET A 178 -18.71 -4.91 19.47
C MET A 178 -18.57 -5.36 20.93
N GLN A 179 -19.46 -4.90 21.81
CA GLN A 179 -19.45 -5.26 23.25
C GLN A 179 -20.71 -5.98 23.69
N THR A 180 -21.85 -5.63 23.09
CA THR A 180 -23.16 -6.16 23.47
C THR A 180 -23.67 -7.21 22.48
N GLN A 181 -24.66 -8.00 22.90
CA GLN A 181 -25.32 -8.97 22.02
C GLN A 181 -26.01 -8.28 20.83
N LEU A 182 -26.61 -7.11 21.04
CA LEU A 182 -27.25 -6.33 19.98
C LEU A 182 -26.21 -5.84 18.95
N ASP A 183 -25.06 -5.32 19.41
CA ASP A 183 -23.94 -4.92 18.54
C ASP A 183 -23.54 -6.08 17.62
N HIS A 184 -23.37 -7.29 18.20
CA HIS A 184 -22.98 -8.48 17.47
C HIS A 184 -24.01 -8.88 16.41
N THR A 185 -25.29 -8.96 16.78
CA THR A 185 -26.36 -9.37 15.86
C THR A 185 -26.53 -8.37 14.72
N VAL A 186 -26.56 -7.07 15.01
CA VAL A 186 -26.70 -6.02 13.97
C VAL A 186 -25.49 -6.01 13.05
N SER A 187 -24.28 -6.06 13.60
CA SER A 187 -23.05 -6.04 12.83
C SER A 187 -22.94 -7.24 11.88
N PHE A 188 -23.19 -8.46 12.37
CA PHE A 188 -23.13 -9.65 11.51
C PHE A 188 -24.32 -9.79 10.54
N THR A 189 -25.50 -9.22 10.87
CA THR A 189 -26.62 -9.15 9.93
C THR A 189 -26.24 -8.28 8.73
N LEU A 190 -25.69 -7.09 8.99
CA LEU A 190 -25.29 -6.18 7.91
C LEU A 190 -24.08 -6.71 7.13
N GLN A 191 -23.10 -7.35 7.79
CA GLN A 191 -22.00 -8.03 7.11
C GLN A 191 -22.50 -9.16 6.21
N PHE A 192 -23.49 -9.95 6.65
CA PHE A 192 -24.10 -11.00 5.83
C PHE A 192 -24.74 -10.42 4.57
N ILE A 193 -25.52 -9.33 4.71
CA ILE A 193 -26.16 -8.66 3.56
C ILE A 193 -25.11 -8.09 2.61
N ALA A 194 -24.11 -7.35 3.13
CA ALA A 194 -23.06 -6.76 2.33
C ALA A 194 -22.23 -7.81 1.57
N ASN A 195 -21.79 -8.87 2.25
CA ASN A 195 -21.05 -9.95 1.61
C ASN A 195 -21.91 -10.69 0.57
N GLY A 196 -23.22 -10.81 0.81
CA GLY A 196 -24.19 -11.31 -0.17
C GLY A 196 -24.29 -10.42 -1.41
N MET A 197 -24.27 -9.09 -1.23
CA MET A 197 -24.25 -8.14 -2.36
C MET A 197 -22.94 -8.24 -3.16
N LEU A 198 -21.79 -8.41 -2.50
CA LEU A 198 -20.51 -8.67 -3.17
C LEU A 198 -20.56 -9.94 -4.01
N LEU A 199 -21.13 -11.02 -3.45
CA LEU A 199 -21.31 -12.28 -4.16
C LEU A 199 -22.23 -12.12 -5.38
N VAL A 200 -23.38 -11.48 -5.23
CA VAL A 200 -24.31 -11.24 -6.35
C VAL A 200 -23.68 -10.35 -7.42
N SER A 201 -22.94 -9.32 -7.01
CA SER A 201 -22.26 -8.41 -7.93
C SER A 201 -21.18 -9.13 -8.75
N THR A 202 -20.38 -9.98 -8.12
CA THR A 202 -19.33 -10.76 -8.81
C THR A 202 -19.89 -11.86 -9.70
N LEU A 203 -20.99 -12.52 -9.29
CA LEU A 203 -21.74 -13.44 -10.15
C LEU A 203 -22.30 -12.73 -11.38
N SER A 204 -22.89 -11.55 -11.19
CA SER A 204 -23.40 -10.73 -12.30
C SER A 204 -22.29 -10.28 -13.23
N PHE A 205 -21.13 -9.88 -12.69
CA PHE A 205 -19.97 -9.49 -13.48
C PHE A 205 -19.42 -10.64 -14.33
N ARG A 206 -19.33 -11.85 -13.76
CA ARG A 206 -18.95 -13.05 -14.54
C ARG A 206 -19.95 -13.30 -15.67
N ALA A 207 -21.25 -13.25 -15.39
CA ALA A 207 -22.28 -13.46 -16.42
C ALA A 207 -22.20 -12.43 -17.55
N LEU A 208 -21.95 -11.15 -17.22
CA LEU A 208 -21.72 -10.08 -18.20
C LEU A 208 -20.49 -10.37 -19.07
N SER A 209 -19.38 -10.81 -18.46
CA SER A 209 -18.15 -11.15 -19.20
C SER A 209 -18.39 -12.25 -20.24
N HIS A 210 -19.18 -13.28 -19.92
CA HIS A 210 -19.50 -14.37 -20.86
C HIS A 210 -20.51 -13.95 -21.94
N SER A 211 -21.36 -12.95 -21.70
CA SER A 211 -22.34 -12.48 -22.68
C SER A 211 -21.73 -11.66 -23.83
N GLY A 212 -20.48 -11.20 -23.69
CA GLY A 212 -19.80 -10.30 -24.64
C GLY A 212 -19.28 -10.90 -25.94
N GLY A 213 -19.44 -12.22 -26.17
CA GLY A 213 -19.13 -12.88 -27.46
C GLY A 213 -17.65 -13.02 -27.83
N ALA A 214 -16.71 -12.48 -27.03
CA ALA A 214 -15.27 -12.66 -27.20
C ALA A 214 -14.77 -13.86 -26.38
N GLU A 215 -13.76 -14.58 -26.90
CA GLU A 215 -13.05 -15.61 -26.11
C GLU A 215 -12.41 -14.94 -24.88
N ILE A 216 -12.86 -15.34 -23.69
CA ILE A 216 -12.32 -14.81 -22.43
C ILE A 216 -11.02 -15.53 -22.12
N GLU A 217 -9.98 -14.76 -21.81
CA GLU A 217 -8.72 -15.29 -21.32
C GLU A 217 -8.93 -16.13 -20.04
N LEU A 218 -8.45 -17.37 -20.03
CA LEU A 218 -8.62 -18.31 -18.90
C LEU A 218 -8.17 -17.71 -17.55
N SER A 219 -7.16 -16.84 -17.56
CA SER A 219 -6.66 -16.15 -16.38
C SER A 219 -7.73 -15.27 -15.70
N LYS A 220 -8.54 -14.56 -16.49
CA LYS A 220 -9.62 -13.70 -15.99
C LYS A 220 -10.79 -14.52 -15.44
N GLU A 221 -11.10 -15.64 -16.09
CA GLU A 221 -12.16 -16.53 -15.61
C GLU A 221 -11.84 -17.12 -14.23
N ILE A 222 -10.59 -17.60 -14.05
CA ILE A 222 -10.13 -18.12 -12.75
C ILE A 222 -10.21 -17.03 -11.67
N LEU A 223 -9.88 -15.77 -12.02
CA LEU A 223 -9.95 -14.65 -11.08
C LEU A 223 -11.40 -14.36 -10.64
N HIS A 224 -12.35 -14.36 -11.58
CA HIS A 224 -13.78 -14.20 -11.24
C HIS A 224 -14.28 -15.33 -10.34
N ASP A 225 -13.88 -16.57 -10.62
CA ASP A 225 -14.28 -17.74 -9.83
C ASP A 225 -13.71 -17.70 -8.42
N LEU A 226 -12.48 -17.20 -8.29
CA LEU A 226 -11.86 -16.97 -7.00
C LEU A 226 -12.65 -15.95 -6.16
N TRP A 227 -13.07 -14.83 -6.76
CA TRP A 227 -13.91 -13.84 -6.08
C TRP A 227 -15.27 -14.40 -5.66
N ILE A 228 -15.94 -15.15 -6.53
CA ILE A 228 -17.23 -15.78 -6.23
C ILE A 228 -17.08 -16.76 -5.07
N ALA A 229 -16.07 -17.64 -5.09
CA ALA A 229 -15.81 -18.58 -4.01
C ALA A 229 -15.48 -17.85 -2.69
N GLY A 230 -14.67 -16.81 -2.75
CA GLY A 230 -14.28 -16.01 -1.60
C GLY A 230 -15.43 -15.26 -0.94
N PHE A 231 -16.23 -14.51 -1.72
CA PHE A 231 -17.39 -13.81 -1.20
C PHE A 231 -18.50 -14.76 -0.74
N GLY A 232 -18.64 -15.92 -1.40
CA GLY A 232 -19.48 -17.02 -0.92
C GLY A 232 -19.06 -17.49 0.48
N LEU A 233 -17.75 -17.72 0.68
CA LEU A 233 -17.20 -18.08 1.98
C LEU A 233 -17.43 -17.00 3.04
N LEU A 234 -17.20 -15.72 2.72
CA LEU A 234 -17.45 -14.61 3.66
C LEU A 234 -18.92 -14.52 4.06
N THR A 235 -19.84 -14.73 3.11
CA THR A 235 -21.28 -14.77 3.35
C THR A 235 -21.65 -15.91 4.30
N ILE A 236 -21.10 -17.11 4.07
CA ILE A 236 -21.32 -18.27 4.95
C ILE A 236 -20.75 -18.02 6.36
N ILE A 237 -19.53 -17.49 6.48
CA ILE A 237 -18.91 -17.17 7.78
C ILE A 237 -19.77 -16.16 8.54
N SER A 238 -20.25 -15.13 7.85
CA SER A 238 -21.11 -14.09 8.45
C SER A 238 -22.44 -14.68 8.93
N ALA A 239 -23.04 -15.59 8.16
CA ALA A 239 -24.25 -16.30 8.56
C ALA A 239 -24.02 -17.19 9.80
N ILE A 240 -22.93 -17.95 9.84
CA ILE A 240 -22.61 -18.80 11.00
C ILE A 240 -22.39 -17.95 12.26
N LYS A 241 -21.68 -16.82 12.12
CA LYS A 241 -21.42 -15.90 13.23
C LYS A 241 -22.71 -15.23 13.70
N LEU A 242 -23.62 -14.87 12.80
CA LEU A 242 -24.92 -14.30 13.16
C LEU A 242 -25.68 -15.18 14.18
N PHE A 243 -25.65 -16.51 14.00
CA PHE A 243 -26.33 -17.44 14.91
C PHE A 243 -25.50 -17.87 16.14
N ARG A 244 -24.17 -17.68 16.13
CA ARG A 244 -23.27 -18.05 17.25
C ARG A 244 -22.84 -16.82 18.03
N ILE A 245 -23.66 -16.43 19.00
CA ILE A 245 -23.37 -15.30 19.89
C ILE A 245 -22.18 -15.66 20.81
N PRO A 246 -21.18 -14.76 20.96
CA PRO A 246 -20.03 -14.97 21.83
C PRO A 246 -20.41 -14.94 23.31
N ALA A 247 -19.77 -15.79 24.12
CA ALA A 247 -20.01 -15.84 25.57
C ALA A 247 -19.51 -14.58 26.32
N ASP A 248 -18.59 -13.83 25.71
CA ASP A 248 -18.04 -12.54 26.18
C ASP A 248 -18.99 -11.34 25.97
N ALA A 249 -20.09 -11.51 25.24
CA ALA A 249 -21.00 -10.41 24.90
C ALA A 249 -21.92 -10.04 26.08
N LYS A 250 -21.89 -8.77 26.49
CA LYS A 250 -22.79 -8.24 27.54
C LYS A 250 -24.25 -8.28 27.07
N PRO A 251 -25.22 -8.68 27.92
CA PRO A 251 -26.64 -8.69 27.55
C PRO A 251 -27.17 -7.25 27.36
N GLY A 252 -28.07 -7.07 26.39
CA GLY A 252 -28.67 -5.77 26.05
C GLY A 252 -28.01 -5.06 24.86
N GLY A 253 -28.16 -3.74 24.80
CA GLY A 253 -27.57 -2.86 23.78
C GLY A 253 -28.54 -1.80 23.25
N ASN A 254 -28.01 -0.75 22.62
CA ASN A 254 -28.78 0.30 21.95
C ASN A 254 -28.59 0.19 20.44
N LEU A 255 -29.65 0.31 19.65
CA LEU A 255 -29.59 0.17 18.19
C LEU A 255 -28.64 1.19 17.52
N THR A 256 -28.69 2.45 17.95
CA THR A 256 -27.80 3.51 17.44
C THR A 256 -26.33 3.20 17.67
N HIS A 257 -26.01 2.69 18.86
CA HIS A 257 -24.67 2.28 19.22
C HIS A 257 -24.22 1.02 18.47
N ALA A 258 -25.15 0.12 18.17
CA ALA A 258 -24.88 -1.08 17.39
C ALA A 258 -24.56 -0.77 15.93
N LEU A 259 -25.20 0.23 15.32
CA LEU A 259 -24.85 0.70 13.98
C LEU A 259 -23.41 1.23 13.91
N LEU A 260 -22.90 1.84 14.98
CA LEU A 260 -21.49 2.28 15.05
C LEU A 260 -20.50 1.10 15.17
N SER A 261 -20.97 -0.09 15.52
CA SER A 261 -20.16 -1.32 15.60
C SER A 261 -20.09 -2.10 14.28
N VAL A 262 -20.80 -1.63 13.26
CA VAL A 262 -20.76 -2.19 11.92
C VAL A 262 -19.41 -1.80 11.28
N PRO A 263 -18.68 -2.76 10.67
CA PRO A 263 -17.47 -2.45 9.93
C PRO A 263 -17.68 -1.40 8.84
N LEU A 264 -16.70 -0.52 8.67
CA LEU A 264 -16.75 0.52 7.64
C LEU A 264 -16.91 -0.07 6.24
N TYR A 265 -16.18 -1.14 5.90
CA TYR A 265 -16.31 -1.81 4.59
C TYR A 265 -17.76 -2.27 4.33
N THR A 266 -18.46 -2.73 5.37
CA THR A 266 -19.86 -3.18 5.26
C THR A 266 -20.77 -2.01 4.94
N THR A 267 -20.64 -0.89 5.67
CA THR A 267 -21.42 0.31 5.39
C THR A 267 -21.16 0.83 3.97
N MET A 268 -19.90 0.81 3.54
CA MET A 268 -19.51 1.26 2.21
C MET A 268 -20.04 0.36 1.10
N CYS A 269 -19.95 -0.96 1.30
CA CYS A 269 -20.50 -1.95 0.39
C CYS A 269 -22.03 -1.84 0.28
N LEU A 270 -22.74 -1.61 1.39
CA LEU A 270 -24.19 -1.45 1.36
C LEU A 270 -24.60 -0.20 0.59
N ILE A 271 -23.90 0.92 0.79
CA ILE A 271 -24.15 2.17 0.07
C ILE A 271 -23.90 1.95 -1.43
N ALA A 272 -22.70 1.48 -1.79
CA ALA A 272 -22.34 1.32 -3.20
C ALA A 272 -23.18 0.25 -3.91
N GLY A 273 -23.42 -0.88 -3.26
CA GLY A 273 -24.23 -1.95 -3.82
C GLY A 273 -25.69 -1.56 -4.01
N THR A 274 -26.26 -0.77 -3.09
CA THR A 274 -27.64 -0.30 -3.21
C THR A 274 -27.76 0.69 -4.36
N TYR A 275 -26.81 1.62 -4.47
CA TYR A 275 -26.74 2.56 -5.58
C TYR A 275 -26.69 1.84 -6.94
N PHE A 276 -25.74 0.93 -7.11
CA PHE A 276 -25.58 0.18 -8.36
C PHE A 276 -26.79 -0.71 -8.67
N ALA A 277 -27.47 -1.24 -7.65
CA ALA A 277 -28.71 -1.99 -7.84
C ALA A 277 -29.86 -1.09 -8.33
N ILE A 278 -29.97 0.14 -7.80
CA ILE A 278 -30.99 1.11 -8.23
C ILE A 278 -30.77 1.55 -9.68
N GLU A 279 -29.52 1.72 -10.11
CA GLU A 279 -29.18 2.04 -11.50
C GLU A 279 -29.31 0.85 -12.47
N GLY A 280 -29.64 -0.35 -11.99
CA GLY A 280 -29.71 -1.55 -12.81
C GLY A 280 -28.33 -2.15 -13.18
N HIS A 281 -27.26 -1.67 -12.56
CA HIS A 281 -25.87 -2.09 -12.80
C HIS A 281 -25.33 -2.96 -11.65
N VAL A 282 -26.00 -4.07 -11.32
CA VAL A 282 -25.68 -4.92 -10.16
C VAL A 282 -24.22 -5.40 -10.13
N ALA A 283 -23.56 -5.53 -11.28
CA ALA A 283 -22.15 -5.89 -11.40
C ALA A 283 -21.15 -4.77 -11.00
N GLY A 284 -21.63 -3.57 -10.64
CA GLY A 284 -20.80 -2.40 -10.40
C GLY A 284 -19.66 -2.62 -9.41
N ILE A 285 -19.95 -3.23 -8.25
CA ILE A 285 -18.90 -3.51 -7.25
C ILE A 285 -17.87 -4.49 -7.80
N GLY A 286 -18.31 -5.56 -8.48
CA GLY A 286 -17.42 -6.53 -9.13
C GLY A 286 -16.44 -5.87 -10.12
N ILE A 287 -16.92 -4.92 -10.93
CA ILE A 287 -16.09 -4.19 -11.89
C ILE A 287 -15.03 -3.33 -11.19
N TYR A 288 -15.40 -2.62 -10.12
CA TYR A 288 -14.43 -1.77 -9.39
C TYR A 288 -13.42 -2.60 -8.59
N LEU A 289 -13.81 -3.78 -8.10
CA LEU A 289 -12.87 -4.75 -7.53
C LEU A 289 -11.92 -5.33 -8.58
N ASP A 290 -12.37 -5.55 -9.82
CA ASP A 290 -11.50 -5.98 -10.91
C ASP A 290 -10.50 -4.88 -11.31
N LYS A 291 -10.94 -3.62 -11.40
CA LYS A 291 -10.04 -2.47 -11.58
C LYS A 291 -8.97 -2.37 -10.50
N MET A 292 -9.30 -2.74 -9.26
CA MET A 292 -8.31 -2.83 -8.17
C MET A 292 -7.23 -3.89 -8.46
N MET A 293 -7.56 -4.98 -9.15
CA MET A 293 -6.61 -6.05 -9.50
C MET A 293 -5.61 -5.61 -10.58
N ASP A 294 -5.96 -4.65 -11.43
CA ASP A 294 -4.99 -4.07 -12.39
C ASP A 294 -3.84 -3.34 -11.68
N LEU A 295 -4.08 -2.83 -10.46
CA LEU A 295 -3.07 -2.21 -9.60
C LEU A 295 -2.51 -3.18 -8.55
N SER A 296 -2.49 -4.49 -8.86
CA SER A 296 -2.21 -5.53 -7.87
C SER A 296 -0.87 -5.37 -7.14
N ASP A 297 0.19 -4.97 -7.84
CA ASP A 297 1.51 -4.71 -7.23
C ASP A 297 1.43 -3.70 -6.08
N MET A 298 0.68 -2.61 -6.26
CA MET A 298 0.54 -1.55 -5.28
C MET A 298 -0.19 -2.02 -4.01
N PHE A 299 -1.27 -2.79 -4.17
CA PHE A 299 -2.03 -3.32 -3.03
C PHE A 299 -1.31 -4.47 -2.33
N LEU A 300 -0.50 -5.24 -3.05
CA LEU A 300 0.44 -6.20 -2.43
C LEU A 300 1.49 -5.46 -1.60
N ASN A 301 2.02 -4.34 -2.10
CA ASN A 301 2.92 -3.48 -1.36
C ASN A 301 2.25 -2.94 -0.07
N VAL A 302 0.98 -2.54 -0.10
CA VAL A 302 0.22 -2.19 1.13
C VAL A 302 0.29 -3.36 2.14
N GLY A 303 0.05 -4.59 1.70
CA GLY A 303 0.13 -5.78 2.54
C GLY A 303 1.53 -6.00 3.15
N LEU A 304 2.59 -5.79 2.37
CA LEU A 304 3.97 -5.87 2.86
C LEU A 304 4.27 -4.79 3.91
N TYR A 305 3.78 -3.57 3.71
CA TYR A 305 3.91 -2.47 4.67
C TYR A 305 3.16 -2.74 5.99
N VAL A 306 1.96 -3.33 5.93
CA VAL A 306 1.25 -3.81 7.14
C VAL A 306 2.08 -4.86 7.86
N TRP A 307 2.65 -5.80 7.13
CA TRP A 307 3.50 -6.86 7.71
C TRP A 307 4.75 -6.29 8.38
N VAL A 308 5.40 -5.30 7.75
CA VAL A 308 6.51 -4.55 8.34
C VAL A 308 6.08 -3.87 9.64
N GLY A 309 4.92 -3.22 9.68
CA GLY A 309 4.39 -2.63 10.92
C GLY A 309 4.23 -3.66 12.04
N MET A 310 3.64 -4.82 11.76
CA MET A 310 3.43 -5.85 12.78
C MET A 310 4.73 -6.55 13.20
N MET A 311 5.70 -6.67 12.29
CA MET A 311 7.05 -7.12 12.67
C MET A 311 7.76 -6.09 13.54
N LEU A 312 7.61 -4.80 13.25
CA LEU A 312 8.18 -3.71 14.07
C LEU A 312 7.64 -3.78 15.50
N LYS A 313 6.35 -4.07 15.69
CA LYS A 313 5.72 -4.28 17.00
C LYS A 313 6.36 -5.42 17.81
N GLU A 314 6.84 -6.47 17.15
CA GLU A 314 7.54 -7.59 17.80
C GLU A 314 9.01 -7.24 18.16
N THR A 315 9.56 -6.16 17.61
CA THR A 315 10.93 -5.70 17.95
C THR A 315 10.95 -4.77 19.16
N ARG A 316 12.11 -4.64 19.81
CA ARG A 316 12.31 -3.65 20.88
C ARG A 316 12.73 -2.27 20.37
N LEU A 317 12.75 -2.06 19.05
CA LEU A 317 13.31 -0.88 18.41
C LEU A 317 12.59 0.40 18.88
N ALA A 318 11.25 0.39 18.92
CA ALA A 318 10.46 1.53 19.39
C ALA A 318 10.84 1.94 20.82
N THR A 319 10.86 0.99 21.76
CA THR A 319 11.22 1.25 23.17
C THR A 319 12.66 1.76 23.31
N LEU A 320 13.60 1.18 22.54
CA LEU A 320 15.00 1.62 22.57
C LEU A 320 15.16 3.07 22.09
N VAL A 321 14.45 3.47 21.03
CA VAL A 321 14.44 4.86 20.56
C VAL A 321 13.92 5.81 21.65
N PHE A 322 12.83 5.44 22.34
CA PHE A 322 12.32 6.23 23.47
C PHE A 322 13.31 6.34 24.63
N ASN A 323 14.01 5.25 24.95
CA ASN A 323 15.01 5.23 26.03
C ASN A 323 16.17 6.20 25.79
N VAL A 324 16.51 6.50 24.54
CA VAL A 324 17.54 7.52 24.20
C VAL A 324 17.13 8.91 24.69
N PHE A 325 15.82 9.22 24.70
CA PHE A 325 15.32 10.54 25.09
C PHE A 325 14.99 10.67 26.59
N LYS A 326 14.75 9.55 27.30
CA LYS A 326 14.43 9.55 28.74
C LYS A 326 15.43 10.30 29.64
N PRO A 327 16.76 10.25 29.44
CA PRO A 327 17.73 10.92 30.30
C PRO A 327 17.55 12.44 30.42
N TRP A 328 16.91 13.08 29.43
CA TRP A 328 16.65 14.51 29.42
C TRP A 328 15.58 14.96 30.41
N LYS A 329 14.81 14.01 30.97
CA LYS A 329 13.68 14.27 31.90
C LYS A 329 12.78 15.40 31.42
N MET A 330 12.47 15.40 30.12
CA MET A 330 11.68 16.45 29.49
C MET A 330 10.26 16.51 30.09
N PRO A 331 9.64 17.69 30.13
CA PRO A 331 8.24 17.79 30.47
C PRO A 331 7.38 16.96 29.51
N PRO A 332 6.24 16.39 29.95
CA PRO A 332 5.45 15.46 29.15
C PRO A 332 5.00 16.01 27.80
N GLU A 333 4.69 17.30 27.74
CA GLU A 333 4.30 18.00 26.52
C GLU A 333 5.44 18.09 25.50
N MET A 334 6.68 18.26 25.95
CA MET A 334 7.88 18.29 25.08
C MET A 334 8.28 16.87 24.68
N LEU A 335 8.14 15.91 25.59
CA LEU A 335 8.33 14.50 25.27
C LEU A 335 7.33 14.04 24.21
N ALA A 336 6.07 14.51 24.25
CA ALA A 336 5.08 14.24 23.21
C ALA A 336 5.53 14.76 21.83
N VAL A 337 6.10 15.97 21.76
CA VAL A 337 6.66 16.53 20.52
C VAL A 337 7.79 15.65 19.99
N VAL A 338 8.74 15.29 20.85
CA VAL A 338 9.86 14.40 20.48
C VAL A 338 9.34 13.02 20.04
N ALA A 339 8.34 12.49 20.74
CA ALA A 339 7.71 11.20 20.42
C ALA A 339 7.10 11.20 19.01
N VAL A 340 6.32 12.23 18.68
CA VAL A 340 5.67 12.36 17.38
C VAL A 340 6.70 12.57 16.26
N ILE A 341 7.73 13.40 16.48
CA ILE A 341 8.81 13.61 15.50
C ILE A 341 9.60 12.31 15.28
N ALA A 342 9.98 11.62 16.36
CA ALA A 342 10.72 10.36 16.28
C ALA A 342 9.88 9.24 15.62
N ALA A 343 8.56 9.25 15.84
CA ALA A 343 7.62 8.33 15.22
C ALA A 343 7.43 8.56 13.72
N ALA A 344 7.65 9.77 13.20
CA ALA A 344 7.44 10.07 11.78
C ALA A 344 8.29 9.18 10.85
N ILE A 345 9.51 8.82 11.27
CA ILE A 345 10.40 7.93 10.51
C ILE A 345 9.78 6.52 10.37
N PRO A 346 9.54 5.76 11.45
CA PRO A 346 8.92 4.45 11.32
C PRO A 346 7.51 4.53 10.72
N THR A 347 6.74 5.59 10.93
CA THR A 347 5.47 5.82 10.25
C THR A 347 5.64 5.79 8.72
N ALA A 348 6.61 6.52 8.17
CA ALA A 348 6.89 6.52 6.73
C ALA A 348 7.25 5.12 6.21
N TYR A 349 8.03 4.36 7.00
CA TYR A 349 8.43 2.99 6.68
C TYR A 349 7.34 1.94 6.88
N THR A 350 6.27 2.23 7.61
CA THR A 350 5.09 1.36 7.68
C THR A 350 4.04 1.69 6.63
N GLY A 351 4.27 2.70 5.78
CA GLY A 351 3.51 2.97 4.56
C GLY A 351 2.08 3.50 4.76
N ALA A 352 1.52 3.44 5.97
CA ALA A 352 0.23 4.06 6.30
C ALA A 352 0.17 4.52 7.75
N SER A 353 -0.43 5.70 7.97
CA SER A 353 -0.63 6.31 9.29
C SER A 353 -1.22 5.33 10.32
N GLY A 354 -2.29 4.62 9.92
CA GLY A 354 -3.00 3.73 10.82
C GLY A 354 -2.18 2.52 11.27
N ILE A 355 -1.36 1.95 10.38
CA ILE A 355 -0.55 0.75 10.67
C ILE A 355 0.46 1.06 11.77
N PHE A 356 1.12 2.21 11.70
CA PHE A 356 2.05 2.63 12.75
C PHE A 356 1.35 2.78 14.11
N VAL A 357 0.18 3.40 14.14
CA VAL A 357 -0.62 3.54 15.37
C VAL A 357 -0.96 2.16 15.94
N ILE A 358 -1.30 1.18 15.09
CA ILE A 358 -1.57 -0.19 15.53
C ILE A 358 -0.31 -0.88 16.06
N ALA A 359 0.84 -0.66 15.41
CA ALA A 359 2.10 -1.29 15.74
C ALA A 359 2.75 -0.75 17.01
N ALA A 360 2.87 0.57 17.14
CA ALA A 360 3.67 1.24 18.17
C ALA A 360 2.87 2.21 19.04
N GLY A 361 1.59 2.47 18.72
CA GLY A 361 0.80 3.48 19.42
C GLY A 361 0.61 3.20 20.91
N ALA A 362 0.41 1.94 21.30
CA ALA A 362 0.34 1.57 22.72
C ALA A 362 1.66 1.86 23.47
N VAL A 363 2.81 1.62 22.82
CA VAL A 363 4.12 1.93 23.39
C VAL A 363 4.26 3.44 23.59
N ILE A 364 3.92 4.24 22.59
CA ILE A 364 3.94 5.72 22.70
C ILE A 364 3.05 6.20 23.84
N TYR A 365 1.83 5.69 23.92
CA TYR A 365 0.88 6.04 24.97
C TYR A 365 1.43 5.72 26.37
N HIS A 366 1.93 4.50 26.58
CA HIS A 366 2.45 4.07 27.88
C HIS A 366 3.73 4.81 28.26
N GLU A 367 4.62 5.07 27.30
CA GLU A 367 5.85 5.82 27.53
C GLU A 367 5.53 7.27 27.94
N LEU A 368 4.62 7.95 27.24
CA LEU A 368 4.15 9.28 27.63
C LEU A 368 3.46 9.26 29.00
N ARG A 369 2.63 8.26 29.28
CA ARG A 369 1.95 8.14 30.58
C ARG A 369 2.95 7.92 31.71
N SER A 370 3.99 7.11 31.49
CA SER A 370 5.06 6.86 32.45
C SER A 370 5.89 8.11 32.76
N ALA A 371 6.02 9.01 31.78
CA ALA A 371 6.65 10.31 31.95
C ALA A 371 5.73 11.35 32.63
N GLY A 372 4.48 10.99 32.94
CA GLY A 372 3.52 11.85 33.62
C GLY A 372 2.53 12.57 32.69
N ALA A 373 2.54 12.33 31.38
CA ALA A 373 1.58 12.94 30.45
C ALA A 373 0.16 12.49 30.78
N ARG A 374 -0.79 13.42 30.90
CA ARG A 374 -2.21 13.08 31.06
C ARG A 374 -2.75 12.20 29.93
N ARG A 375 -3.82 11.46 30.19
CA ARG A 375 -4.38 10.50 29.23
C ARG A 375 -4.78 11.18 27.92
N GLN A 376 -5.40 12.35 27.99
CA GLN A 376 -5.86 13.08 26.81
C GLN A 376 -4.72 13.51 25.89
N LEU A 377 -3.61 14.00 26.45
CA LEU A 377 -2.41 14.38 25.70
C LEU A 377 -1.72 13.15 25.10
N ALA A 378 -1.58 12.09 25.88
CA ALA A 378 -0.99 10.84 25.41
C ALA A 378 -1.81 10.23 24.26
N LEU A 379 -3.16 10.29 24.33
CA LEU A 379 -4.04 9.86 23.24
C LEU A 379 -3.92 10.76 21.99
N ALA A 380 -3.87 12.09 22.16
CA ALA A 380 -3.64 13.03 21.04
C ALA A 380 -2.30 12.75 20.34
N ALA A 381 -1.21 12.68 21.10
CA ALA A 381 0.14 12.44 20.58
C ALA A 381 0.24 11.07 19.90
N THR A 382 -0.41 10.04 20.46
CA THR A 382 -0.46 8.71 19.85
C THR A 382 -1.17 8.76 18.50
N ALA A 383 -2.34 9.40 18.40
CA ALA A 383 -3.06 9.54 17.14
C ALA A 383 -2.28 10.36 16.09
N MET A 384 -1.59 11.42 16.52
CA MET A 384 -0.77 12.26 15.64
C MET A 384 0.51 11.61 15.16
N SER A 385 1.08 10.68 15.94
CA SER A 385 2.31 9.98 15.56
C SER A 385 2.18 9.18 14.26
N GLY A 386 0.97 8.69 13.97
CA GLY A 386 0.64 8.08 12.67
C GLY A 386 0.53 9.10 11.53
N SER A 387 0.03 10.31 11.78
CA SER A 387 -0.24 11.26 10.69
C SER A 387 1.00 11.98 10.15
N LEU A 388 1.92 12.39 11.02
CA LEU A 388 3.01 13.29 10.60
C LEU A 388 4.01 12.64 9.63
N GLY A 389 4.14 11.30 9.63
CA GLY A 389 5.11 10.60 8.80
C GLY A 389 4.68 10.35 7.35
N VAL A 390 3.42 10.61 6.99
CA VAL A 390 2.87 10.22 5.68
C VAL A 390 3.47 11.01 4.51
N VAL A 391 3.98 12.22 4.77
CA VAL A 391 4.63 13.07 3.76
C VAL A 391 6.12 12.76 3.56
N LEU A 392 6.69 11.81 4.31
CA LEU A 392 8.11 11.45 4.26
C LEU A 392 8.36 10.21 3.38
N ARG A 393 9.56 10.12 2.79
CA ARG A 393 10.02 8.91 2.07
C ARG A 393 10.16 7.74 3.06
N PRO A 394 9.75 6.49 2.72
CA PRO A 394 9.20 5.98 1.45
C PRO A 394 7.67 5.76 1.46
N CYS A 395 6.86 6.71 1.96
CA CYS A 395 5.43 6.46 2.16
C CYS A 395 4.69 6.04 0.87
N LEU A 396 3.98 4.91 0.93
CA LEU A 396 3.28 4.31 -0.20
C LEU A 396 2.16 5.21 -0.75
N LEU A 397 1.51 6.01 0.09
CA LEU A 397 0.42 6.90 -0.35
C LEU A 397 0.91 7.91 -1.42
N VAL A 398 2.12 8.45 -1.26
CA VAL A 398 2.72 9.39 -2.23
C VAL A 398 3.07 8.69 -3.54
N VAL A 399 3.53 7.44 -3.48
CA VAL A 399 3.77 6.60 -4.66
C VAL A 399 2.48 6.38 -5.44
N VAL A 400 1.36 6.16 -4.73
CA VAL A 400 0.05 5.97 -5.36
C VAL A 400 -0.40 7.21 -6.09
N ILE A 401 -0.19 8.39 -5.51
CA ILE A 401 -0.49 9.67 -6.16
C ILE A 401 0.29 9.81 -7.47
N ALA A 402 1.62 9.61 -7.43
CA ALA A 402 2.47 9.75 -8.61
C ALA A 402 2.20 8.68 -9.69
N TYR A 403 1.73 7.49 -9.29
CA TYR A 403 1.35 6.44 -10.23
C TYR A 403 0.03 6.78 -10.96
N LEU A 404 -0.97 7.26 -10.23
CA LEU A 404 -2.30 7.58 -10.78
C LEU A 404 -2.34 8.91 -11.53
N ASN A 405 -1.40 9.81 -11.23
CA ASN A 405 -1.35 11.14 -11.82
C ASN A 405 0.04 11.43 -12.38
N ARG A 406 0.13 11.59 -13.70
CA ARG A 406 1.39 11.80 -14.44
C ARG A 406 1.91 13.25 -14.37
N GLU A 407 1.18 14.19 -13.77
CA GLU A 407 1.58 15.59 -13.63
C GLU A 407 2.51 15.84 -12.44
N VAL A 408 2.72 14.85 -11.57
CA VAL A 408 3.57 14.96 -10.37
C VAL A 408 4.50 13.77 -10.23
N THR A 409 5.73 14.03 -9.78
CA THR A 409 6.71 12.98 -9.48
C THR A 409 6.79 12.69 -7.98
N THR A 410 7.23 11.49 -7.60
CA THR A 410 7.48 11.15 -6.19
C THR A 410 8.54 12.07 -5.58
N ASP A 411 9.58 12.42 -6.35
CA ASP A 411 10.65 13.30 -5.89
C ASP A 411 10.14 14.70 -5.52
N ASP A 412 9.27 15.29 -6.33
CA ASP A 412 8.66 16.60 -6.07
C ASP A 412 7.81 16.58 -4.80
N LEU A 413 6.94 15.57 -4.68
CA LEU A 413 6.03 15.46 -3.55
C LEU A 413 6.78 15.24 -2.24
N PHE A 414 7.80 14.38 -2.23
CA PHE A 414 8.62 14.16 -1.04
C PHE A 414 9.53 15.36 -0.72
N GLY A 415 10.01 16.08 -1.74
CA GLY A 415 10.82 17.28 -1.57
C GLY A 415 10.05 18.36 -0.79
N TRP A 416 8.81 18.64 -1.20
CA TRP A 416 7.92 19.54 -0.45
C TRP A 416 7.36 18.92 0.83
N GLY A 417 7.18 17.60 0.86
CA GLY A 417 6.71 16.85 2.02
C GLY A 417 7.57 17.07 3.27
N ILE A 418 8.90 17.20 3.13
CA ILE A 418 9.79 17.53 4.26
C ILE A 418 9.43 18.90 4.87
N TRP A 419 9.12 19.90 4.05
CA TRP A 419 8.73 21.22 4.54
C TRP A 419 7.38 21.20 5.24
N VAL A 420 6.42 20.44 4.69
CA VAL A 420 5.12 20.20 5.33
C VAL A 420 5.28 19.45 6.66
N PHE A 421 6.19 18.48 6.72
CA PHE A 421 6.53 17.79 7.97
C PHE A 421 7.11 18.75 9.02
N LEU A 422 8.09 19.58 8.64
CA LEU A 422 8.67 20.57 9.55
C LEU A 422 7.64 21.60 10.03
N LEU A 423 6.75 22.04 9.13
CA LEU A 423 5.65 22.94 9.46
C LEU A 423 4.69 22.29 10.48
N THR A 424 4.20 21.09 10.20
CA THR A 424 3.25 20.36 11.06
C THR A 424 3.88 19.99 12.41
N ALA A 425 5.13 19.54 12.43
CA ALA A 425 5.89 19.30 13.65
C ALA A 425 6.11 20.58 14.47
N GLY A 426 6.42 21.69 13.79
CA GLY A 426 6.54 23.01 14.40
C GLY A 426 5.23 23.50 15.00
N MET A 427 4.11 23.36 14.28
CA MET A 427 2.78 23.69 14.78
C MET A 427 2.39 22.80 15.96
N PHE A 428 2.71 21.50 15.92
CA PHE A 428 2.50 20.59 17.05
C PHE A 428 3.28 21.05 18.28
N MET A 429 4.54 21.44 18.11
CA MET A 429 5.36 22.00 19.18
C MET A 429 4.76 23.28 19.76
N VAL A 430 4.36 24.22 18.92
CA VAL A 430 3.76 25.50 19.36
C VAL A 430 2.49 25.23 20.14
N VAL A 431 1.56 24.42 19.63
CA VAL A 431 0.26 24.14 20.27
C VAL A 431 0.45 23.37 21.58
N SER A 432 1.30 22.34 21.60
CA SER A 432 1.59 21.54 22.79
C SER A 432 2.22 22.38 23.91
N MET A 433 3.06 23.37 23.55
CA MET A 433 3.74 24.23 24.52
C MET A 433 2.91 25.46 24.95
N SER A 434 1.96 25.94 24.16
CA SER A 434 1.26 27.21 24.41
C SER A 434 -0.15 27.06 24.96
N VAL A 435 -0.94 26.08 24.51
CA VAL A 435 -2.40 26.11 24.74
C VAL A 435 -2.79 25.61 26.13
N ASN A 436 -2.14 24.57 26.64
CA ASN A 436 -2.54 23.94 27.91
C ASN A 436 -1.37 23.27 28.61
N ARG A 437 -0.26 24.00 28.67
CA ARG A 437 0.94 23.56 29.36
C ARG A 437 0.74 23.65 30.86
N GLN A 438 0.94 22.54 31.55
CA GLN A 438 0.79 22.47 33.02
C GLN A 438 2.13 22.23 33.72
N SER A 439 3.13 21.71 33.00
CA SER A 439 4.46 21.40 33.55
C SER A 439 5.44 22.58 33.47
N LYS A 440 6.26 22.76 34.51
CA LYS A 440 7.39 23.69 34.50
C LYS A 440 8.50 23.17 33.59
N LEU A 441 9.26 24.07 32.94
CA LEU A 441 10.38 23.68 32.07
C LEU A 441 11.58 23.31 32.95
N GLU A 442 11.61 22.08 33.44
CA GLU A 442 12.73 21.58 34.24
C GLU A 442 13.43 20.45 33.46
N LEU A 443 14.35 20.83 32.57
CA LEU A 443 15.21 19.88 31.87
C LEU A 443 16.41 19.51 32.74
N ALA A 444 16.83 18.25 32.67
CA ALA A 444 18.08 17.83 33.28
C ALA A 444 19.27 18.61 32.68
N PRO A 445 20.31 18.95 33.47
CA PRO A 445 21.50 19.62 32.94
C PRO A 445 22.12 18.82 31.78
N ALA A 446 22.46 19.51 30.69
CA ALA A 446 23.01 18.87 29.49
C ALA A 446 24.29 18.05 29.77
N GLY A 447 25.08 18.45 30.77
CA GLY A 447 26.27 17.74 31.21
C GLY A 447 26.02 16.35 31.80
N GLU A 448 24.82 16.07 32.33
CA GLU A 448 24.43 14.77 32.87
C GLU A 448 23.58 13.96 31.88
N ALA A 449 22.68 14.63 31.15
CA ALA A 449 21.75 14.00 30.23
C ALA A 449 22.44 13.46 28.96
N PHE A 450 23.43 14.19 28.41
CA PHE A 450 24.08 13.81 27.15
C PHE A 450 24.95 12.54 27.25
N PRO A 451 25.80 12.36 28.29
CA PRO A 451 26.52 11.10 28.48
C PRO A 451 25.58 9.91 28.69
N ALA A 452 24.48 10.10 29.41
CA ALA A 452 23.46 9.07 29.61
C ALA A 452 22.72 8.74 28.30
N MET A 453 22.39 9.73 27.48
CA MET A 453 21.82 9.54 26.14
C MET A 453 22.74 8.71 25.25
N ILE A 454 24.05 9.03 25.21
CA ILE A 454 25.03 8.25 24.43
C ILE A 454 25.12 6.81 24.95
N LYS A 455 25.05 6.61 26.27
CA LYS A 455 25.04 5.27 26.86
C LYS A 455 23.84 4.45 26.38
N GLU A 456 22.65 5.05 26.32
CA GLU A 456 21.46 4.38 25.79
C GLU A 456 21.53 4.18 24.27
N PHE A 457 22.08 5.13 23.53
CA PHE A 457 22.27 5.03 22.08
C PHE A 457 23.14 3.83 21.68
N LYS A 458 24.09 3.41 22.53
CA LYS A 458 24.91 2.20 22.28
C LYS A 458 24.06 0.94 22.11
N HIS A 459 22.89 0.85 22.74
CA HIS A 459 21.97 -0.27 22.56
C HIS A 459 21.27 -0.25 21.19
N LEU A 460 21.19 0.92 20.53
CA LEU A 460 20.62 1.08 19.20
C LEU A 460 21.64 0.79 18.08
N VAL A 461 22.94 0.95 18.34
CA VAL A 461 24.01 0.74 17.36
C VAL A 461 23.93 -0.60 16.62
N PRO A 462 23.68 -1.75 17.29
CA PRO A 462 23.57 -3.03 16.57
C PRO A 462 22.43 -3.07 15.56
N TYR A 463 21.29 -2.44 15.88
CA TYR A 463 20.16 -2.34 14.95
C TYR A 463 20.53 -1.49 13.74
N ILE A 464 21.20 -0.36 13.95
CA ILE A 464 21.72 0.50 12.88
C ILE A 464 22.69 -0.27 11.98
N LEU A 465 23.57 -1.11 12.56
CA LEU A 465 24.51 -1.94 11.80
C LEU A 465 23.81 -3.00 10.96
N VAL A 466 22.77 -3.67 11.49
CA VAL A 466 21.96 -4.63 10.72
C VAL A 466 21.26 -3.93 9.56
N ILE A 467 20.62 -2.78 9.83
CA ILE A 467 19.96 -1.96 8.81
C ILE A 467 20.96 -1.54 7.72
N ALA A 468 22.10 -0.98 8.12
CA ALA A 468 23.14 -0.55 7.20
C ALA A 468 23.71 -1.73 6.39
N GLY A 469 23.94 -2.88 7.01
CA GLY A 469 24.43 -4.09 6.34
C GLY A 469 23.51 -4.55 5.22
N ILE A 470 22.19 -4.51 5.45
CA ILE A 470 21.19 -4.91 4.44
C ILE A 470 21.09 -3.88 3.33
N VAL A 471 21.02 -2.59 3.68
CA VAL A 471 20.98 -1.51 2.67
C VAL A 471 22.23 -1.53 1.79
N LEU A 472 23.42 -1.72 2.38
CA LEU A 472 24.67 -1.83 1.64
C LEU A 472 24.72 -3.12 0.81
N PHE A 473 24.20 -4.24 1.30
CA PHE A 473 24.09 -5.47 0.54
C PHE A 473 23.24 -5.28 -0.72
N TYR A 474 22.03 -4.71 -0.60
CA TYR A 474 21.17 -4.44 -1.77
C TYR A 474 21.84 -3.46 -2.74
N ARG A 475 22.52 -2.43 -2.22
CA ARG A 475 23.21 -1.44 -3.05
C ARG A 475 24.39 -2.04 -3.83
N PHE A 476 25.23 -2.84 -3.21
CA PHE A 476 26.43 -3.37 -3.85
C PHE A 476 26.20 -4.67 -4.61
N ALA A 477 25.33 -5.55 -4.10
CA ALA A 477 25.07 -6.85 -4.72
C ALA A 477 24.05 -6.75 -5.86
N LEU A 478 23.02 -5.90 -5.72
CA LEU A 478 21.88 -5.84 -6.64
C LEU A 478 21.74 -4.50 -7.38
N ASP A 479 22.59 -3.51 -7.10
CA ASP A 479 22.48 -2.13 -7.63
C ASP A 479 21.11 -1.50 -7.33
N VAL A 480 20.48 -1.89 -6.21
CA VAL A 480 19.19 -1.37 -5.74
C VAL A 480 19.44 -0.34 -4.65
N LYS A 481 18.95 0.87 -4.84
CA LYS A 481 18.96 1.93 -3.82
C LYS A 481 17.72 1.81 -2.95
N MET A 482 17.81 2.22 -1.68
CA MET A 482 16.66 2.28 -0.78
C MET A 482 15.82 3.53 -1.10
N ASP A 483 14.79 3.33 -1.91
CA ASP A 483 13.82 4.32 -2.36
C ASP A 483 12.39 3.81 -2.17
N GLU A 484 11.40 4.60 -2.57
CA GLU A 484 9.99 4.29 -2.41
C GLU A 484 9.50 3.07 -3.20
N PHE A 485 10.17 2.69 -4.28
CA PHE A 485 9.82 1.55 -5.13
C PHE A 485 10.47 0.24 -4.65
N SER A 486 11.63 0.33 -4.00
CA SER A 486 12.36 -0.80 -3.41
C SER A 486 12.00 -1.05 -1.95
N ALA A 487 11.56 -0.02 -1.22
CA ALA A 487 11.18 -0.11 0.19
C ALA A 487 10.18 -1.24 0.51
N PRO A 488 9.09 -1.49 -0.25
CA PRO A 488 8.17 -2.59 0.02
C PRO A 488 8.87 -3.96 0.07
N ARG A 489 9.97 -4.13 -0.67
CA ARG A 489 10.74 -5.39 -0.76
C ARG A 489 11.84 -5.47 0.30
N VAL A 490 12.58 -4.37 0.49
CA VAL A 490 13.75 -4.34 1.38
C VAL A 490 13.33 -4.29 2.85
N LEU A 491 12.24 -3.60 3.19
CA LEU A 491 11.80 -3.43 4.58
C LEU A 491 11.38 -4.74 5.26
N PRO A 492 10.60 -5.64 4.62
CA PRO A 492 10.34 -6.96 5.19
C PRO A 492 11.62 -7.74 5.49
N VAL A 493 12.58 -7.75 4.56
CA VAL A 493 13.89 -8.42 4.74
C VAL A 493 14.67 -7.79 5.89
N MET A 494 14.63 -6.46 5.99
CA MET A 494 15.27 -5.70 7.07
C MET A 494 14.71 -6.07 8.44
N LEU A 495 13.39 -6.10 8.59
CA LEU A 495 12.78 -6.44 9.88
C LEU A 495 12.94 -7.91 10.24
N LEU A 496 12.87 -8.82 9.26
CA LEU A 496 13.19 -10.23 9.48
C LEU A 496 14.63 -10.40 10.00
N ALA A 497 15.60 -9.69 9.43
CA ALA A 497 16.98 -9.73 9.90
C ALA A 497 17.15 -9.15 11.31
N ILE A 498 16.43 -8.07 11.66
CA ILE A 498 16.41 -7.54 13.03
C ILE A 498 15.84 -8.57 14.01
N LEU A 499 14.73 -9.23 13.67
CA LEU A 499 14.15 -10.28 14.50
C LEU A 499 15.09 -11.49 14.66
N ILE A 500 15.81 -11.87 13.61
CA ILE A 500 16.85 -12.91 13.66
C ILE A 500 17.99 -12.47 14.59
N TYR A 501 18.48 -11.24 14.45
CA TYR A 501 19.53 -10.68 15.30
C TYR A 501 19.12 -10.67 16.78
N GLU A 502 17.91 -10.19 17.09
CA GLU A 502 17.40 -10.21 18.47
C GLU A 502 17.26 -11.63 19.00
N HIS A 503 16.76 -12.56 18.18
CA HIS A 503 16.63 -13.95 18.57
C HIS A 503 17.99 -14.59 18.92
N ILE A 504 19.04 -14.33 18.13
CA ILE A 504 20.38 -14.85 18.38
C ILE A 504 20.99 -14.21 19.64
N THR A 505 20.84 -12.90 19.80
CA THR A 505 21.49 -12.14 20.89
C THR A 505 20.81 -12.37 22.24
N LEU A 506 19.48 -12.50 22.27
CA LEU A 506 18.69 -12.65 23.49
C LEU A 506 18.52 -14.11 23.94
N LYS A 507 18.95 -15.08 23.13
CA LYS A 507 18.90 -16.53 23.44
C LYS A 507 19.58 -16.92 24.76
N GLY A 508 20.47 -16.07 25.29
CA GLY A 508 21.21 -16.28 26.54
C GLY A 508 20.95 -15.29 27.67
N GLY A 509 20.02 -14.32 27.51
CA GLY A 509 19.78 -13.28 28.51
C GLY A 509 18.92 -13.76 29.68
N LYS A 510 19.41 -13.63 30.92
CA LYS A 510 18.58 -13.78 32.13
C LYS A 510 17.39 -12.83 32.04
N LYS A 511 16.18 -13.35 32.35
CA LYS A 511 14.95 -12.57 32.59
C LYS A 511 15.26 -11.38 33.50
N ASN A 512 15.46 -10.20 32.94
CA ASN A 512 15.51 -8.97 33.72
C ASN A 512 14.11 -8.39 33.89
N VAL A 513 13.92 -7.81 35.06
CA VAL A 513 12.66 -7.62 35.82
C VAL A 513 11.81 -6.43 35.34
N SER A 514 12.03 -5.91 34.14
CA SER A 514 11.45 -4.62 33.74
C SER A 514 10.63 -4.69 32.46
N GLY A 515 9.47 -5.37 32.47
CA GLY A 515 8.38 -5.16 31.49
C GLY A 515 8.72 -5.28 29.99
N GLU A 516 9.94 -5.66 29.63
CA GLU A 516 10.43 -5.74 28.26
C GLU A 516 9.84 -6.97 27.58
N ILE A 517 9.43 -6.78 26.33
CA ILE A 517 8.81 -7.78 25.46
C ILE A 517 9.58 -9.11 25.59
N ASN A 518 8.91 -10.09 26.19
CA ASN A 518 9.44 -11.42 26.44
C ASN A 518 9.70 -12.07 25.07
N HIS A 519 10.94 -12.13 24.60
CA HIS A 519 11.25 -12.64 23.25
C HIS A 519 10.79 -14.10 23.13
N GLN A 520 9.70 -14.35 22.39
CA GLN A 520 9.02 -15.66 22.40
C GLN A 520 9.63 -16.66 21.41
N GLY A 521 10.79 -16.36 20.83
CA GLY A 521 11.47 -17.14 19.79
C GLY A 521 11.10 -16.67 18.38
N LEU A 522 12.01 -16.83 17.41
CA LEU A 522 11.87 -16.30 16.04
C LEU A 522 10.57 -16.75 15.36
N GLU A 523 10.28 -18.06 15.37
CA GLU A 523 9.05 -18.61 14.78
C GLU A 523 7.81 -17.96 15.38
N ARG A 524 7.81 -17.75 16.70
CA ARG A 524 6.64 -17.24 17.42
C ARG A 524 6.42 -15.76 17.17
N SER A 525 7.48 -14.95 17.08
CA SER A 525 7.39 -13.53 16.72
C SER A 525 6.94 -13.35 15.28
N ILE A 526 7.51 -14.09 14.32
CA ILE A 526 7.04 -14.04 12.91
C ILE A 526 5.58 -14.51 12.83
N ARG A 527 5.22 -15.60 13.52
CA ARG A 527 3.84 -16.11 13.54
C ARG A 527 2.87 -15.11 14.17
N SER A 528 3.26 -14.45 15.26
CA SER A 528 2.48 -13.43 15.95
C SER A 528 2.24 -12.23 15.03
N ALA A 529 3.32 -11.67 14.47
CA ALA A 529 3.27 -10.58 13.50
C ALA A 529 2.37 -10.93 12.31
N THR A 530 2.54 -12.12 11.70
CA THR A 530 1.73 -12.52 10.56
C THR A 530 0.26 -12.76 10.93
N ASN A 531 -0.03 -13.28 12.11
CA ASN A 531 -1.42 -13.50 12.54
C ASN A 531 -2.17 -12.16 12.72
N GLU A 532 -1.54 -11.16 13.35
CA GLU A 532 -2.10 -9.81 13.46
C GLU A 532 -2.21 -9.15 12.07
N THR A 533 -1.17 -9.27 11.25
CA THR A 533 -1.13 -8.78 9.87
C THR A 533 -2.28 -9.33 9.05
N THR A 534 -2.60 -10.62 9.20
CA THR A 534 -3.66 -11.26 8.42
C THR A 534 -5.04 -10.66 8.72
N SER A 535 -5.33 -10.29 9.97
CA SER A 535 -6.57 -9.55 10.27
C SER A 535 -6.55 -8.12 9.75
N GLU A 536 -5.42 -7.41 9.88
CA GLU A 536 -5.30 -6.01 9.47
C GLU A 536 -5.33 -5.84 7.95
N ILE A 537 -4.60 -6.67 7.19
CA ILE A 537 -4.66 -6.73 5.73
C ILE A 537 -6.09 -7.03 5.28
N GLY A 538 -6.77 -7.96 5.95
CA GLY A 538 -8.13 -8.37 5.59
C GLY A 538 -9.14 -7.24 5.78
N ALA A 539 -9.01 -6.50 6.88
CA ALA A 539 -9.84 -5.34 7.15
C ALA A 539 -9.51 -4.18 6.20
N LEU A 540 -8.22 -3.89 5.99
CA LEU A 540 -7.75 -2.76 5.20
C LEU A 540 -7.99 -2.94 3.69
N LEU A 541 -7.61 -4.07 3.10
CA LEU A 541 -7.76 -4.28 1.66
C LEU A 541 -9.23 -4.41 1.24
N LEU A 542 -10.08 -5.00 2.10
CA LEU A 542 -11.52 -5.05 1.83
C LEU A 542 -12.16 -3.66 1.95
N LEU A 543 -11.74 -2.87 2.94
CA LEU A 543 -12.14 -1.47 3.07
C LEU A 543 -11.74 -0.68 1.82
N ILE A 544 -10.49 -0.79 1.37
CA ILE A 544 -9.98 -0.14 0.15
C ILE A 544 -10.82 -0.53 -1.08
N GLY A 545 -11.09 -1.83 -1.29
CA GLY A 545 -11.90 -2.29 -2.42
C GLY A 545 -13.32 -1.70 -2.41
N CYS A 546 -13.96 -1.61 -1.24
CA CYS A 546 -15.25 -0.95 -1.08
C CYS A 546 -15.16 0.57 -1.26
N SER A 547 -14.07 1.22 -0.83
CA SER A 547 -13.84 2.65 -1.03
C SER A 547 -13.64 3.00 -2.51
N VAL A 548 -12.93 2.17 -3.28
CA VAL A 548 -12.83 2.32 -4.75
C VAL A 548 -14.22 2.21 -5.39
N SER A 549 -15.06 1.29 -4.89
CA SER A 549 -16.44 1.16 -5.35
C SER A 549 -17.29 2.40 -5.04
N ILE A 550 -17.13 3.01 -3.85
CA ILE A 550 -17.74 4.30 -3.52
C ILE A 550 -17.23 5.41 -4.42
N GLY A 551 -15.93 5.47 -4.70
CA GLY A 551 -15.38 6.44 -5.63
C GLY A 551 -16.08 6.36 -6.99
N GLY A 552 -16.30 5.13 -7.46
CA GLY A 552 -17.07 4.85 -8.67
C GLY A 552 -18.54 5.26 -8.63
N VAL A 553 -19.18 5.21 -7.45
CA VAL A 553 -20.54 5.72 -7.24
C VAL A 553 -20.55 7.25 -7.32
N ILE A 554 -19.60 7.91 -6.66
CA ILE A 554 -19.49 9.37 -6.68
C ILE A 554 -19.25 9.86 -8.11
N GLU A 555 -18.37 9.20 -8.87
CA GLU A 555 -18.10 9.49 -10.28
C GLU A 555 -19.36 9.35 -11.14
N ARG A 556 -20.12 8.27 -10.98
CA ARG A 556 -21.31 7.97 -11.82
C ARG A 556 -22.57 8.72 -11.43
N SER A 557 -22.69 9.16 -10.19
CA SER A 557 -23.87 9.86 -9.67
C SER A 557 -24.11 11.25 -10.26
N GLY A 558 -23.22 11.75 -11.12
CA GLY A 558 -23.27 13.12 -11.61
C GLY A 558 -23.02 14.14 -10.50
N MET A 559 -22.65 13.72 -9.28
CA MET A 559 -22.30 14.64 -8.19
C MET A 559 -21.16 15.57 -8.58
N MET A 560 -20.25 15.11 -9.43
CA MET A 560 -19.15 15.92 -9.93
C MET A 560 -19.59 16.93 -11.00
N GLU A 561 -20.72 16.73 -11.69
CA GLU A 561 -21.30 17.71 -12.62
C GLU A 561 -21.93 18.90 -11.89
N MET A 562 -22.37 18.69 -10.64
CA MET A 562 -22.79 19.78 -9.76
C MET A 562 -21.62 20.63 -9.27
N PHE A 563 -20.38 20.17 -9.49
CA PHE A 563 -19.19 20.90 -9.10
C PHE A 563 -18.91 22.03 -10.09
N PRO A 564 -18.57 23.25 -9.65
CA PRO A 564 -18.29 24.35 -10.57
C PRO A 564 -17.11 24.00 -11.47
N HIS A 565 -17.31 24.07 -12.79
CA HIS A 565 -16.25 23.87 -13.77
C HIS A 565 -15.39 25.12 -14.02
N SER A 566 -15.84 26.28 -13.53
CA SER A 566 -15.11 27.53 -13.64
C SER A 566 -15.15 28.27 -12.32
N PHE A 567 -14.00 28.82 -11.92
CA PHE A 567 -13.85 29.62 -10.73
C PHE A 567 -13.31 31.00 -11.12
N ASP A 568 -13.89 32.04 -10.55
CA ASP A 568 -13.44 33.42 -10.78
C ASP A 568 -12.02 33.69 -10.24
N SER A 569 -11.57 32.89 -9.25
CA SER A 569 -10.25 33.02 -8.63
C SER A 569 -9.75 31.67 -8.11
N ALA A 570 -8.44 31.44 -8.22
CA ALA A 570 -7.78 30.27 -7.62
C ALA A 570 -8.01 30.18 -6.10
N TRP A 571 -8.28 31.30 -5.42
CA TRP A 571 -8.59 31.34 -3.99
C TRP A 571 -9.94 30.71 -3.67
N SER A 572 -10.98 31.01 -4.45
CA SER A 572 -12.31 30.42 -4.23
C SER A 572 -12.31 28.93 -4.58
N ALA A 573 -11.60 28.56 -5.63
CA ALA A 573 -11.35 27.15 -5.96
C ALA A 573 -10.67 26.42 -4.80
N MET A 574 -9.57 26.98 -4.25
CA MET A 574 -8.83 26.37 -3.15
C MET A 574 -9.67 26.21 -1.88
N VAL A 575 -10.48 27.22 -1.50
CA VAL A 575 -11.37 27.11 -0.33
C VAL A 575 -12.35 25.94 -0.50
N LEU A 576 -12.99 25.83 -1.66
CA LEU A 576 -13.94 24.76 -1.93
C LEU A 576 -13.23 23.39 -1.92
N LEU A 577 -12.08 23.29 -2.58
CA LEU A 577 -11.28 22.07 -2.64
C LEU A 577 -10.85 21.62 -1.25
N VAL A 578 -10.33 22.51 -0.40
CA VAL A 578 -9.93 22.18 0.98
C VAL A 578 -11.10 21.59 1.76
N ILE A 579 -12.29 22.20 1.69
CA ILE A 579 -13.48 21.70 2.38
C ILE A 579 -13.85 20.29 1.90
N VAL A 580 -13.89 20.11 0.57
CA VAL A 580 -14.25 18.82 -0.04
C VAL A 580 -13.23 17.74 0.28
N LEU A 581 -11.94 18.05 0.20
CA LEU A 581 -10.85 17.10 0.49
C LEU A 581 -10.84 16.68 1.96
N VAL A 582 -11.11 17.60 2.89
CA VAL A 582 -11.27 17.26 4.31
C VAL A 582 -12.48 16.36 4.51
N ILE A 583 -13.63 16.65 3.88
CA ILE A 583 -14.83 15.80 3.95
C ILE A 583 -14.56 14.39 3.42
N LEU A 584 -13.84 14.28 2.29
CA LEU A 584 -13.43 12.98 1.76
C LEU A 584 -12.53 12.23 2.75
N GLY A 585 -11.52 12.90 3.30
CA GLY A 585 -10.63 12.30 4.31
C GLY A 585 -11.32 11.92 5.63
N MET A 586 -12.45 12.56 5.97
CA MET A 586 -13.23 12.25 7.16
C MET A 586 -14.06 10.95 7.04
N ILE A 587 -14.33 10.48 5.82
CA ILE A 587 -15.26 9.37 5.55
C ILE A 587 -14.55 8.20 4.86
N MET A 588 -13.61 8.48 3.96
CA MET A 588 -12.91 7.48 3.15
C MET A 588 -11.48 7.26 3.65
N ASP A 589 -10.94 6.06 3.42
CA ASP A 589 -9.51 5.86 3.56
C ASP A 589 -8.74 6.56 2.43
N ALA A 590 -7.49 6.92 2.70
CA ALA A 590 -6.63 7.70 1.85
C ALA A 590 -6.37 7.00 0.50
N PHE A 591 -6.25 5.67 0.44
CA PHE A 591 -6.02 4.99 -0.85
C PHE A 591 -7.26 5.08 -1.75
N GLY A 592 -8.45 4.79 -1.19
CA GLY A 592 -9.71 4.98 -1.91
C GLY A 592 -9.97 6.44 -2.29
N ALA A 593 -9.67 7.38 -1.39
CA ALA A 593 -9.84 8.81 -1.60
C ALA A 593 -8.88 9.35 -2.67
N VAL A 594 -7.61 8.92 -2.70
CA VAL A 594 -6.65 9.31 -3.75
C VAL A 594 -7.13 8.85 -5.13
N ILE A 595 -7.65 7.63 -5.27
CA ILE A 595 -8.18 7.13 -6.55
C ILE A 595 -9.33 8.01 -7.04
N LEU A 596 -10.28 8.35 -6.16
CA LEU A 596 -11.38 9.26 -6.48
C LEU A 596 -10.87 10.66 -6.84
N VAL A 597 -10.02 11.25 -6.02
CA VAL A 597 -9.49 12.61 -6.22
C VAL A 597 -8.69 12.71 -7.52
N SER A 598 -7.90 11.70 -7.85
CA SER A 598 -7.12 11.67 -9.09
C SER A 598 -8.03 11.59 -10.33
N ALA A 599 -9.13 10.84 -10.26
CA ALA A 599 -10.04 10.68 -11.39
C ALA A 599 -10.94 11.91 -11.62
N THR A 600 -11.30 12.64 -10.56
CA THR A 600 -12.34 13.69 -10.65
C THR A 600 -11.85 15.08 -10.24
N ILE A 601 -11.32 15.24 -9.03
CA ILE A 601 -11.05 16.56 -8.43
C ILE A 601 -9.76 17.19 -8.98
N ALA A 602 -8.75 16.38 -9.27
CA ALA A 602 -7.44 16.86 -9.70
C ALA A 602 -7.51 17.69 -11.00
N THR A 603 -8.29 17.23 -11.98
CA THR A 603 -8.44 17.92 -13.27
C THR A 603 -9.09 19.29 -13.11
N ILE A 604 -10.09 19.40 -12.23
CA ILE A 604 -10.78 20.67 -11.91
C ILE A 604 -9.82 21.65 -11.23
N ALA A 605 -8.98 21.17 -10.31
CA ALA A 605 -7.98 22.00 -9.65
C ALA A 605 -6.96 22.57 -10.65
N TYR A 606 -6.51 21.75 -11.60
CA TYR A 606 -5.52 22.17 -12.61
C TYR A 606 -6.11 23.19 -13.59
N GLN A 607 -7.37 22.99 -14.01
CA GLN A 607 -8.10 23.96 -14.83
C GLN A 607 -8.32 25.29 -14.11
N SER A 608 -8.37 25.27 -12.77
CA SER A 608 -8.48 26.47 -11.92
C SER A 608 -7.14 27.19 -11.71
N GLY A 609 -6.05 26.73 -12.34
CA GLY A 609 -4.73 27.33 -12.24
C GLY A 609 -3.94 26.94 -10.99
N ILE A 610 -4.36 25.90 -10.26
CA ILE A 610 -3.61 25.40 -9.09
C ILE A 610 -2.53 24.43 -9.57
N HIS A 611 -1.27 24.69 -9.20
CA HIS A 611 -0.14 23.84 -9.55
C HIS A 611 -0.31 22.40 -9.02
N PRO A 612 -0.03 21.35 -9.81
CA PRO A 612 -0.26 19.96 -9.42
C PRO A 612 0.39 19.54 -8.10
N VAL A 613 1.66 19.92 -7.88
CA VAL A 613 2.38 19.63 -6.62
C VAL A 613 1.71 20.33 -5.43
N HIS A 614 1.26 21.57 -5.61
CA HIS A 614 0.58 22.31 -4.55
C HIS A 614 -0.75 21.64 -4.18
N PHE A 615 -1.55 21.28 -5.19
CA PHE A 615 -2.81 20.56 -5.00
C PHE A 615 -2.63 19.24 -4.23
N TRP A 616 -1.64 18.42 -4.60
CA TRP A 616 -1.43 17.13 -3.94
C TRP A 616 -0.84 17.26 -2.54
N MET A 617 -0.02 18.29 -2.27
CA MET A 617 0.40 18.61 -0.89
C MET A 617 -0.80 19.02 -0.02
N VAL A 618 -1.69 19.86 -0.53
CA VAL A 618 -2.94 20.23 0.16
C VAL A 618 -3.81 18.99 0.39
N THR A 619 -3.96 18.13 -0.61
CA THR A 619 -4.72 16.88 -0.51
C THR A 619 -4.17 15.96 0.58
N LEU A 620 -2.85 15.73 0.65
CA LEU A 620 -2.23 14.91 1.67
C LEU A 620 -2.49 15.46 3.09
N VAL A 621 -2.30 16.77 3.30
CA VAL A 621 -2.55 17.40 4.61
C VAL A 621 -4.04 17.40 4.96
N ALA A 622 -4.92 17.57 3.98
CA ALA A 622 -6.38 17.52 4.17
C ALA A 622 -6.85 16.12 4.57
N PHE A 623 -6.29 15.07 3.98
CA PHE A 623 -6.60 13.69 4.34
C PHE A 623 -6.10 13.36 5.75
N GLU A 624 -4.91 13.80 6.12
CA GLU A 624 -4.40 13.61 7.48
C GLU A 624 -5.22 14.37 8.53
N LEU A 625 -5.69 15.59 8.21
CA LEU A 625 -6.68 16.29 9.03
C LEU A 625 -7.99 15.49 9.12
N GLY A 626 -8.48 14.94 8.01
CA GLY A 626 -9.67 14.10 7.94
C GLY A 626 -9.57 12.86 8.83
N TYR A 627 -8.41 12.21 8.86
CA TYR A 627 -8.14 11.04 9.71
C TYR A 627 -8.18 11.32 11.21
N LEU A 628 -8.05 12.59 11.60
CA LEU A 628 -8.16 13.07 12.98
C LEU A 628 -9.53 13.72 13.26
N SER A 629 -10.33 13.94 12.23
CA SER A 629 -11.61 14.65 12.30
C SER A 629 -12.81 13.69 12.35
N PRO A 630 -13.84 13.95 13.19
CA PRO A 630 -15.12 13.23 13.11
C PRO A 630 -15.79 13.44 11.73
N PRO A 631 -16.59 12.49 11.21
CA PRO A 631 -17.24 11.39 11.92
C PRO A 631 -16.40 10.12 12.12
N VAL A 632 -15.51 9.74 11.20
CA VAL A 632 -14.78 8.47 11.32
C VAL A 632 -13.56 8.61 12.22
N ALA A 633 -12.74 9.65 12.02
CA ALA A 633 -11.52 9.91 12.78
C ALA A 633 -10.64 8.65 12.92
N LEU A 634 -10.23 8.06 11.79
CA LEU A 634 -9.59 6.74 11.71
C LEU A 634 -8.43 6.58 12.71
N ASN A 635 -7.53 7.55 12.81
CA ASN A 635 -6.37 7.45 13.72
C ASN A 635 -6.78 7.43 15.20
N HIS A 636 -7.88 8.10 15.57
CA HIS A 636 -8.43 8.01 16.92
C HIS A 636 -9.08 6.65 17.18
N LEU A 637 -9.72 6.04 16.19
CA LEU A 637 -10.27 4.69 16.30
C LEU A 637 -9.17 3.66 16.53
N LEU A 638 -8.09 3.73 15.74
CA LEU A 638 -6.94 2.83 15.84
C LEU A 638 -6.18 3.04 17.16
N THR A 639 -6.01 4.29 17.58
CA THR A 639 -5.43 4.61 18.90
C THR A 639 -6.24 3.95 20.03
N ARG A 640 -7.57 4.02 19.96
CA ARG A 640 -8.45 3.39 20.94
C ARG A 640 -8.38 1.86 20.90
N GLN A 641 -8.18 1.27 19.72
CA GLN A 641 -8.03 -0.19 19.58
C GLN A 641 -6.76 -0.71 20.26
N VAL A 642 -5.64 0.03 20.17
CA VAL A 642 -4.37 -0.41 20.79
C VAL A 642 -4.19 -0.01 22.24
N VAL A 643 -4.64 1.18 22.63
CA VAL A 643 -4.52 1.66 24.02
C VAL A 643 -5.57 0.99 24.91
N GLY A 644 -6.72 0.64 24.34
CA GLY A 644 -7.82 0.01 25.05
C GLY A 644 -8.94 0.99 25.39
N GLN A 645 -10.17 0.49 25.33
CA GLN A 645 -11.39 1.25 25.58
C GLN A 645 -11.44 1.83 27.01
N GLU A 646 -10.95 1.09 28.00
CA GLU A 646 -10.98 1.49 29.42
C GLU A 646 -10.17 2.76 29.67
N GLU A 647 -8.96 2.86 29.12
CA GLU A 647 -8.12 4.05 29.25
C GLU A 647 -8.76 5.28 28.58
N VAL A 648 -9.45 5.07 27.46
CA VAL A 648 -10.19 6.14 26.76
C VAL A 648 -11.42 6.59 27.55
N GLU A 649 -12.12 5.67 28.22
CA GLU A 649 -13.24 6.00 29.11
C GLU A 649 -12.77 6.74 30.36
N LEU A 650 -11.66 6.32 30.95
CA LEU A 650 -11.05 7.00 32.08
C LEU A 650 -10.55 8.39 31.69
N ALA A 651 -10.04 8.58 30.47
CA ALA A 651 -9.68 9.90 29.94
C ALA A 651 -10.90 10.85 29.86
N LEU A 652 -12.09 10.35 29.53
CA LEU A 652 -13.33 11.14 29.45
C LEU A 652 -13.86 11.57 30.83
N GLN A 653 -13.44 10.87 31.88
CA GLN A 653 -13.76 11.17 33.28
C GLN A 653 -12.77 12.17 33.91
N GLU A 654 -11.63 12.46 33.25
CA GLU A 654 -10.72 13.51 33.70
C GLU A 654 -11.47 14.87 33.69
N GLY A 655 -11.53 15.52 34.85
CA GLY A 655 -12.12 16.85 35.01
C GLY A 655 -11.22 17.95 34.43
N GLY A 656 -11.76 19.16 34.26
CA GLY A 656 -11.00 20.30 33.75
C GLY A 656 -11.82 21.22 32.85
N THR A 657 -11.13 22.06 32.07
CA THR A 657 -11.72 22.91 31.04
C THR A 657 -12.26 22.09 29.86
N PHE A 658 -13.12 22.69 29.02
CA PHE A 658 -13.62 22.04 27.80
C PHE A 658 -12.48 21.51 26.91
N TYR A 659 -11.40 22.29 26.78
CA TYR A 659 -10.19 21.91 26.06
C TYR A 659 -9.53 20.68 26.70
N GLN A 660 -9.30 20.69 28.01
CA GLN A 660 -8.67 19.57 28.73
C GLN A 660 -9.42 18.25 28.54
N ARG A 661 -10.76 18.29 28.57
CA ARG A 661 -11.61 17.11 28.42
C ARG A 661 -11.63 16.53 27.00
N HIS A 662 -11.45 17.37 25.99
CA HIS A 662 -11.53 16.97 24.57
C HIS A 662 -10.19 17.13 23.85
N GLU A 663 -9.10 17.28 24.61
CA GLU A 663 -7.81 17.60 24.02
C GLU A 663 -7.34 16.56 23.03
N ARG A 664 -7.67 15.27 23.26
CA ARG A 664 -7.32 14.20 22.33
C ARG A 664 -7.75 14.51 20.88
N ILE A 665 -8.87 15.23 20.69
CA ILE A 665 -9.41 15.61 19.38
C ILE A 665 -9.02 17.04 19.03
N ILE A 666 -9.20 17.99 19.95
CA ILE A 666 -9.03 19.42 19.65
C ILE A 666 -7.58 19.76 19.31
N MET A 667 -6.61 19.18 20.02
CA MET A 667 -5.19 19.48 19.77
C MET A 667 -4.76 19.07 18.36
N PRO A 668 -4.98 17.82 17.90
CA PRO A 668 -4.68 17.45 16.52
C PRO A 668 -5.41 18.30 15.48
N LEU A 669 -6.69 18.64 15.72
CA LEU A 669 -7.47 19.49 14.81
C LEU A 669 -6.89 20.90 14.67
N ILE A 670 -6.46 21.53 15.77
CA ILE A 670 -5.84 22.86 15.71
C ILE A 670 -4.53 22.78 14.93
N VAL A 671 -3.70 21.78 15.22
CA VAL A 671 -2.37 21.66 14.60
C VAL A 671 -2.49 21.40 13.11
N MET A 672 -3.28 20.40 12.72
CA MET A 672 -3.47 20.03 11.32
C MET A 672 -4.31 21.06 10.56
N GLY A 673 -5.30 21.67 11.21
CA GLY A 673 -6.12 22.73 10.61
C GLY A 673 -5.31 23.98 10.30
N ILE A 674 -4.49 24.47 11.24
CA ILE A 674 -3.58 25.60 10.98
C ILE A 674 -2.58 25.22 9.89
N SER A 675 -1.98 24.02 9.97
CA SER A 675 -1.02 23.56 8.96
C SER A 675 -1.65 23.49 7.57
N LEU A 676 -2.88 22.98 7.44
CA LEU A 676 -3.62 22.92 6.19
C LEU A 676 -3.88 24.30 5.60
N LEU A 677 -4.34 25.25 6.42
CA LEU A 677 -4.56 26.62 5.96
C LEU A 677 -3.27 27.28 5.49
N LEU A 678 -2.16 27.06 6.19
CA LEU A 678 -0.86 27.57 5.78
C LEU A 678 -0.40 26.94 4.46
N VAL A 679 -0.49 25.61 4.34
CA VAL A 679 -0.10 24.89 3.12
C VAL A 679 -0.98 25.31 1.93
N ALA A 680 -2.28 25.51 2.12
CA ALA A 680 -3.21 25.84 1.04
C ALA A 680 -3.13 27.30 0.56
N PHE A 681 -2.96 28.26 1.47
CA PHE A 681 -3.10 29.68 1.12
C PHE A 681 -1.80 30.46 1.07
N VAL A 682 -0.74 30.04 1.78
CA VAL A 682 0.54 30.77 1.73
C VAL A 682 1.17 30.73 0.33
N PRO A 683 1.25 29.57 -0.37
CA PRO A 683 1.77 29.56 -1.75
C PRO A 683 0.94 30.40 -2.71
N LEU A 684 -0.39 30.44 -2.56
CA LEU A 684 -1.27 31.29 -3.38
C LEU A 684 -1.06 32.78 -3.12
N ALA A 685 -0.74 33.16 -1.89
CA ALA A 685 -0.49 34.55 -1.51
C ALA A 685 0.85 35.07 -2.03
N ILE A 686 1.86 34.22 -2.09
CA ILE A 686 3.21 34.59 -2.55
C ILE A 686 3.25 34.66 -4.09
N GLY A 687 2.36 33.93 -4.78
CA GLY A 687 2.43 33.74 -6.22
C GLY A 687 3.57 32.77 -6.54
N TYR A 688 3.26 31.73 -7.31
CA TYR A 688 4.20 30.65 -7.63
C TYR A 688 5.59 31.12 -8.05
#